data_AF-A0AAV3JKW0-F1
#
_entry.id   AF-A0AAV3JKW0-F1
#
_cell.length_a   1.000
_cell.length_b   1.000
_cell.length_c   1.000
_cell.angle_alpha   90.00
_cell.angle_beta   90.00
_cell.angle_gamma   90.00
#
_symmetry.space_group_name_H-M   'P 1'
#
loop_
_entity.id
_entity.type
_entity.pdbx_description
1 polymer ?
#
loop_
_entity_poly.entity_id
_entity_poly.type
_entity_poly.pdbx_seq_one_letter_code
_entity_poly.pdbx_strand_id
1 'polypeptide(L)'
;MKRKDLFGDKQTQYTIRKLSVGVASVATGVCIFLHSPQVFAEEVSVSPATTAIAESNINQVDNQQSTNLKDDINSNSETVVTPSDMPDTKQLVSDETDTQKGVTEPDKATSLLEENKGPVSDKNTLDLKVAPSTLQNTPDKTSQAIGAPSPTLKVANQAPRIENGYFRLHLKELPQGHPVESTGLWIWGDVDQPSSNWPNGAIPMTDAKKDDYGYYVDFKLSEKQRKQISFLINNKAGTNLSGDHHIPLLRPEMNQVWIDEKYGIHTYQPLKEGYVRINYLSSSGNYDHLSAWLFKDVANPSTTWPDGSNFVNQGLYGRYIDVPLKTNAKEIGFLILDESKTGDAVKVQPNDYVFRDLANHNQIFVKDKDPKVYNNPYYIDQVQLKDAQQIDLTSIQASFTTLDGVDKTEILKELKVTDKNQNAIQISDITLDTSKSLLIIKGDFNPKQGHFNISYNGNNVTTRQSWEFKDQLYAYSGNLGAVLNQDGSKVEASLWSPSADSVTMIIYDKDNQNRVVATTPLVKNNKGVWQTILDTKLGIKNYTGYYYLYEIKRGKDKVKILDPYAKSLAEWDSNTVNDDIKTAKAAFVNPSQLGPQNLSFAKIANFKGRQDAVIYEAHVRDFTTDRSLDGKLKNQFGTFAAFSEKLDYLQKLGVTHIQLLPVLSYFYVNEMDKSRSTAYTSSDNNYNWGYDPQSYFALSGMYSEKPKDPSARIAELKQLIHDIHKRGMGVILDVVYNHTAKTYLFEDIEPNYYHFMNEDGSPRESFGGGRLGTTHAMSRRVLVDSIKYLTNEFKVDGFRFDMMGDHDAAAIELAYKEAKAINSNMIMIGEGWRTFQGDQGKPVKPADQDWMKSTDTVGVFSDDIRNSLKSGFPNEGTPAFITGGPQSLQGIFKNIKAQPGNFEADSPGDVVQYIAAHDNLTLHDVIAKSINKDPKVAEEEIHRRLRLGNVMILTSQGTAFIHSGQEYGRTKRLLNPDYMTKVSDDKLPNKATLIEAVKEYPYFIHDSYDSSDAINHFDWAAATDNNKHPISTKTQAYTAGLITLRRSTDAFRKLSKAEIDREVSLITEVGQGDIKEKDLVIAYQTIDSKGDIYAVFVNADSKARNVLLGEKYKHLLKGQVIVDADQAGIKPISTPRGVHFEKDSLLIDPLTAIVIKVGKVAPSPKEDLQADYPKTQSFKESKTVEKVNRIANKTSITPVVSKKADSYLTNEANLPKTGDKSSKILSVVGISILASLLALVGLSLKRNRHLK
;
A
#
# COMPACT_ATOMS: atom_id res chain seq x y z
N MET A 1 -30.25 -22.96 -40.62
CA MET A 1 -29.13 -23.41 -41.49
C MET A 1 -27.95 -23.83 -40.61
N LYS A 2 -27.08 -24.75 -41.06
CA LYS A 2 -26.01 -25.37 -40.24
C LYS A 2 -24.60 -24.86 -40.60
N ARG A 3 -23.79 -24.53 -39.58
CA ARG A 3 -22.31 -24.67 -39.46
C ARG A 3 -22.06 -24.71 -37.93
N LYS A 4 -21.74 -25.81 -37.25
CA LYS A 4 -20.78 -26.91 -37.42
C LYS A 4 -19.34 -26.50 -37.08
N ASP A 5 -18.85 -27.10 -36.01
CA ASP A 5 -17.63 -26.78 -35.25
C ASP A 5 -16.33 -27.18 -35.96
N LEU A 6 -15.23 -26.49 -35.62
CA LEU A 6 -13.85 -27.01 -35.63
C LEU A 6 -12.85 -25.96 -35.10
N PHE A 7 -12.72 -25.83 -33.78
CA PHE A 7 -11.48 -25.37 -33.13
C PHE A 7 -11.35 -26.02 -31.77
N GLY A 8 -10.43 -26.97 -31.67
CA GLY A 8 -9.97 -27.51 -30.40
C GLY A 8 -8.47 -27.33 -30.35
N ASP A 9 -8.00 -26.45 -29.45
CA ASP A 9 -6.62 -26.42 -29.03
C ASP A 9 -6.53 -26.55 -27.51
N LYS A 10 -5.49 -27.23 -27.06
CA LYS A 10 -5.45 -27.88 -25.74
C LYS A 10 -5.03 -26.89 -24.64
N GLN A 11 -5.89 -26.67 -23.65
CA GLN A 11 -5.44 -26.17 -22.36
C GLN A 11 -4.65 -27.25 -21.62
N THR A 12 -3.34 -27.06 -21.49
CA THR A 12 -2.46 -27.94 -20.70
C THR A 12 -2.68 -27.69 -19.20
N GLN A 13 -3.57 -28.46 -18.58
CA GLN A 13 -3.74 -28.45 -17.12
C GLN A 13 -2.56 -29.14 -16.42
N TYR A 14 -1.80 -28.39 -15.62
CA TYR A 14 -0.83 -28.98 -14.69
C TYR A 14 -1.54 -29.57 -13.46
N THR A 15 -1.90 -30.85 -13.53
CA THR A 15 -2.34 -31.62 -12.35
C THR A 15 -1.15 -32.11 -11.55
N ILE A 16 -0.87 -31.50 -10.39
CA ILE A 16 0.08 -32.07 -9.42
C ILE A 16 -0.60 -33.25 -8.71
N ARG A 17 -0.15 -34.47 -9.02
CA ARG A 17 -0.55 -35.68 -8.29
C ARG A 17 0.12 -35.68 -6.91
N LYS A 18 -0.68 -35.88 -5.85
CA LYS A 18 -0.18 -36.28 -4.54
C LYS A 18 0.62 -37.59 -4.67
N LEU A 19 1.87 -37.58 -4.22
CA LEU A 19 2.65 -38.78 -3.94
C LEU A 19 2.87 -38.88 -2.43
N SER A 20 2.43 -39.99 -1.86
CA SER A 20 2.69 -40.37 -0.48
C SER A 20 3.80 -41.42 -0.44
N VAL A 21 4.97 -41.07 0.10
CA VAL A 21 6.02 -42.04 0.46
C VAL A 21 6.55 -41.69 1.86
N GLY A 22 6.80 -42.71 2.67
CA GLY A 22 7.05 -42.59 4.10
C GLY A 22 8.50 -42.34 4.51
N VAL A 23 8.70 -42.39 5.83
CA VAL A 23 9.92 -42.00 6.56
C VAL A 23 11.08 -42.99 6.38
N ALA A 24 12.29 -42.48 6.15
CA ALA A 24 13.56 -43.14 6.48
C ALA A 24 14.65 -42.08 6.74
N SER A 25 15.41 -42.24 7.83
CA SER A 25 16.36 -41.23 8.34
C SER A 25 17.82 -41.70 8.24
N VAL A 26 18.71 -40.88 7.65
CA VAL A 26 20.17 -40.81 7.92
C VAL A 26 20.60 -39.37 7.53
N ALA A 27 20.76 -38.42 8.45
CA ALA A 27 21.91 -38.20 9.32
C ALA A 27 23.23 -37.84 8.59
N THR A 28 23.64 -36.57 8.66
CA THR A 28 25.02 -36.14 8.42
C THR A 28 25.37 -35.08 9.46
N GLY A 29 26.40 -35.33 10.25
CA GLY A 29 26.67 -34.57 11.47
C GLY A 29 27.43 -33.26 11.24
N VAL A 30 27.14 -32.25 12.06
CA VAL A 30 27.96 -31.05 12.22
C VAL A 30 28.52 -31.05 13.64
N CYS A 31 29.84 -31.03 13.75
CA CYS A 31 30.55 -30.95 15.03
C CYS A 31 30.42 -29.54 15.63
N ILE A 32 29.86 -29.44 16.84
CA ILE A 32 29.89 -28.19 17.62
C ILE A 32 31.22 -28.14 18.38
N PHE A 33 32.10 -27.22 17.99
CA PHE A 33 33.23 -26.84 18.82
C PHE A 33 32.78 -25.82 19.88
N LEU A 34 32.76 -26.25 21.13
CA LEU A 34 32.71 -25.36 22.29
C LEU A 34 34.06 -24.67 22.45
N HIS A 35 34.11 -23.33 22.45
CA HIS A 35 35.15 -22.54 23.12
C HIS A 35 34.54 -21.22 23.60
N SER A 36 34.56 -21.01 24.92
CA SER A 36 34.23 -19.74 25.56
C SER A 36 35.52 -19.03 25.98
N PRO A 37 35.55 -17.70 25.98
CA PRO A 37 36.34 -16.94 26.94
C PRO A 37 35.42 -16.18 27.92
N GLN A 38 35.85 -16.11 29.17
CA GLN A 38 35.14 -15.43 30.26
C GLN A 38 35.33 -13.91 30.18
N VAL A 39 34.35 -13.15 30.68
CA VAL A 39 34.55 -11.75 31.08
C VAL A 39 34.33 -11.66 32.59
N PHE A 40 35.31 -11.10 33.30
CA PHE A 40 35.22 -10.81 34.72
C PHE A 40 34.36 -9.56 34.95
N ALA A 41 33.57 -9.56 36.03
CA ALA A 41 32.95 -8.38 36.58
C ALA A 41 33.42 -8.21 38.03
N GLU A 42 34.10 -7.09 38.31
CA GLU A 42 34.38 -6.65 39.69
C GLU A 42 33.23 -5.79 40.19
N GLU A 43 32.73 -6.09 41.38
CA GLU A 43 31.82 -5.20 42.11
C GLU A 43 32.63 -4.17 42.89
N VAL A 44 32.27 -2.89 42.78
CA VAL A 44 32.63 -1.87 43.78
C VAL A 44 31.37 -1.13 44.18
N SER A 45 31.11 -1.11 45.49
CA SER A 45 29.98 -0.43 46.13
C SER A 45 30.47 0.84 46.85
N VAL A 46 29.70 1.93 46.77
CA VAL A 46 29.92 3.12 47.62
C VAL A 46 28.57 3.71 48.04
N SER A 47 28.42 3.99 49.34
CA SER A 47 27.27 4.67 49.96
C SER A 47 27.44 6.20 49.96
N PRO A 48 26.35 6.99 50.11
CA PRO A 48 26.45 8.45 50.12
C PRO A 48 27.05 8.98 51.44
N ALA A 49 27.85 10.04 51.35
CA ALA A 49 28.37 10.78 52.50
C ALA A 49 28.16 12.29 52.33
N THR A 50 27.45 12.89 53.28
CA THR A 50 27.32 14.34 53.47
C THR A 50 28.46 14.90 54.33
N THR A 51 29.04 16.02 53.94
CA THR A 51 29.63 16.99 54.89
C THR A 51 29.63 18.40 54.27
N ALA A 52 29.67 19.43 55.11
CA ALA A 52 29.33 20.81 54.74
C ALA A 52 30.43 21.81 55.15
N ILE A 53 30.11 23.11 54.96
CA ILE A 53 30.75 24.33 55.50
C ILE A 53 31.91 24.91 54.66
N ALA A 54 31.65 26.09 54.07
CA ALA A 54 32.41 27.33 54.33
C ALA A 54 31.65 28.56 53.80
N GLU A 55 31.21 29.45 54.69
CA GLU A 55 30.76 30.81 54.34
C GLU A 55 31.93 31.81 54.48
N SER A 56 31.96 32.86 53.65
CA SER A 56 32.71 34.09 53.95
C SER A 56 32.07 35.34 53.31
N ASN A 57 30.93 35.75 53.90
CA ASN A 57 30.74 37.06 54.52
C ASN A 57 31.43 38.34 53.95
N ILE A 58 30.64 39.43 53.82
CA ILE A 58 30.89 40.85 54.24
C ILE A 58 30.69 42.00 53.19
N ASN A 59 29.76 42.90 53.57
CA ASN A 59 29.52 44.34 53.25
C ASN A 59 29.23 44.79 51.80
N GLN A 60 28.19 45.60 51.48
CA GLN A 60 27.69 46.90 52.00
C GLN A 60 28.64 48.10 51.85
N VAL A 61 28.32 49.05 50.96
CA VAL A 61 28.44 50.52 51.17
C VAL A 61 27.37 51.25 50.32
N ASP A 62 26.83 52.36 50.85
CA ASP A 62 26.00 53.41 50.21
C ASP A 62 26.65 54.01 48.92
N ASN A 63 26.03 54.88 48.09
CA ASN A 63 25.37 56.13 48.47
C ASN A 63 24.78 56.94 47.27
N GLN A 64 23.85 57.86 47.59
CA GLN A 64 23.46 59.11 46.87
C GLN A 64 22.90 59.00 45.42
N GLN A 65 21.72 59.53 45.12
CA GLN A 65 21.39 60.97 44.89
C GLN A 65 22.27 61.63 43.82
N SER A 66 21.79 62.44 42.87
CA SER A 66 20.45 63.00 42.55
C SER A 66 20.55 63.56 41.11
N THR A 67 19.49 63.80 40.33
CA THR A 67 18.65 65.03 40.37
C THR A 67 17.64 64.92 39.21
N ASN A 68 16.34 65.00 39.50
CA ASN A 68 15.45 66.14 39.22
C ASN A 68 14.96 66.24 37.75
N LEU A 69 13.65 66.02 37.49
CA LEU A 69 12.56 67.02 37.43
C LEU A 69 12.36 67.55 35.99
N LYS A 70 11.16 67.83 35.46
CA LYS A 70 9.89 68.28 36.06
C LYS A 70 8.69 68.09 35.08
N ASP A 71 7.45 68.07 35.60
CA ASP A 71 6.22 68.81 35.20
C ASP A 71 5.86 69.03 33.68
N ASP A 72 4.60 69.05 33.19
CA ASP A 72 3.27 68.87 33.82
C ASP A 72 2.07 68.83 32.79
N ILE A 73 0.86 68.52 33.31
CA ILE A 73 -0.48 69.05 32.93
C ILE A 73 -1.15 68.71 31.55
N ASN A 74 -2.19 67.84 31.64
CA ASN A 74 -3.65 68.08 31.38
C ASN A 74 -4.11 68.79 30.06
N SER A 75 -5.19 68.41 29.34
CA SER A 75 -6.57 68.08 29.78
C SER A 75 -7.52 67.59 28.65
N ASN A 76 -8.71 67.08 29.03
CA ASN A 76 -9.85 66.68 28.15
C ASN A 76 -10.58 67.90 27.50
N SER A 77 -11.67 67.85 26.70
CA SER A 77 -12.75 66.86 26.39
C SER A 77 -13.64 67.34 25.22
N GLU A 78 -14.31 66.41 24.47
CA GLU A 78 -15.72 66.49 23.93
C GLU A 78 -16.19 67.68 23.01
N THR A 79 -17.17 67.65 22.08
CA THR A 79 -18.09 66.65 21.46
C THR A 79 -18.84 67.24 20.21
N VAL A 80 -19.05 66.43 19.14
CA VAL A 80 -20.33 66.15 18.40
C VAL A 80 -20.98 67.17 17.38
N VAL A 81 -21.77 66.60 16.44
CA VAL A 81 -22.86 67.15 15.55
C VAL A 81 -22.59 67.33 14.02
N THR A 82 -23.60 66.93 13.23
CA THR A 82 -23.86 67.11 11.77
C THR A 82 -25.38 67.49 11.60
N PRO A 83 -25.99 67.88 10.43
CA PRO A 83 -25.72 67.48 9.03
C PRO A 83 -26.03 68.53 7.91
N SER A 84 -26.07 68.05 6.65
CA SER A 84 -26.95 68.42 5.48
C SER A 84 -27.35 69.88 5.14
N ASP A 85 -27.25 70.28 3.86
CA ASP A 85 -28.40 70.27 2.92
C ASP A 85 -28.07 70.67 1.44
N MET A 86 -28.99 70.35 0.50
CA MET A 86 -28.98 70.76 -0.93
C MET A 86 -29.65 72.14 -1.16
N PRO A 87 -29.89 72.61 -2.41
CA PRO A 87 -31.23 72.35 -2.98
C PRO A 87 -31.41 72.34 -4.55
N ASP A 88 -32.40 71.52 -4.97
CA ASP A 88 -33.52 71.76 -5.94
C ASP A 88 -33.50 71.83 -7.50
N THR A 89 -34.69 71.48 -8.01
CA THR A 89 -35.32 71.55 -9.37
C THR A 89 -34.94 70.51 -10.45
N LYS A 90 -35.82 69.70 -11.11
CA LYS A 90 -37.22 69.80 -11.67
C LYS A 90 -37.29 70.61 -13.01
N GLN A 91 -38.02 70.24 -14.09
CA GLN A 91 -39.03 69.18 -14.40
C GLN A 91 -39.30 69.06 -15.94
N LEU A 92 -40.04 68.01 -16.37
CA LEU A 92 -40.82 67.75 -17.63
C LEU A 92 -40.18 66.71 -18.60
N VAL A 93 -40.66 65.48 -18.88
CA VAL A 93 -41.99 64.79 -18.99
C VAL A 93 -42.48 64.63 -20.45
N SER A 94 -42.44 63.41 -21.00
CA SER A 94 -43.43 62.81 -21.92
C SER A 94 -43.11 61.34 -22.31
N ASP A 95 -44.03 60.42 -21.98
CA ASP A 95 -44.56 59.20 -22.63
C ASP A 95 -43.78 58.32 -23.65
N GLU A 96 -44.00 56.99 -23.50
CA GLU A 96 -44.28 55.89 -24.47
C GLU A 96 -43.79 55.99 -25.94
N THR A 97 -43.24 54.95 -26.59
CA THR A 97 -43.72 53.54 -26.74
C THR A 97 -42.55 52.52 -26.86
N ASP A 98 -42.52 51.41 -26.12
CA ASP A 98 -43.01 50.04 -26.48
C ASP A 98 -42.11 49.30 -27.53
N THR A 99 -41.56 48.08 -27.38
CA THR A 99 -42.06 46.83 -26.74
C THR A 99 -40.94 45.95 -26.13
N GLN A 100 -41.34 44.95 -25.33
CA GLN A 100 -40.52 43.98 -24.57
C GLN A 100 -40.01 42.75 -25.37
N LYS A 101 -38.94 42.11 -24.84
CA LYS A 101 -38.76 40.64 -24.65
C LYS A 101 -37.39 40.39 -23.97
N GLY A 102 -37.16 39.35 -23.17
CA GLY A 102 -38.02 38.23 -22.75
C GLY A 102 -37.14 36.98 -22.54
N VAL A 103 -37.19 36.38 -21.35
CA VAL A 103 -36.54 35.08 -21.06
C VAL A 103 -37.37 33.93 -21.67
N THR A 104 -36.76 32.74 -21.78
CA THR A 104 -37.31 31.40 -22.12
C THR A 104 -37.29 30.91 -23.58
N GLU A 105 -37.04 29.60 -23.66
CA GLU A 105 -37.23 28.58 -24.71
C GLU A 105 -38.64 28.62 -25.37
N PRO A 106 -39.01 27.85 -26.43
CA PRO A 106 -38.40 26.58 -26.85
C PRO A 106 -38.38 26.20 -28.37
N ASP A 107 -37.83 25.00 -28.60
CA ASP A 107 -38.16 23.98 -29.61
C ASP A 107 -37.92 24.17 -31.14
N LYS A 108 -36.97 23.33 -31.61
CA LYS A 108 -37.06 22.39 -32.75
C LYS A 108 -37.74 22.82 -34.07
N ALA A 109 -36.94 22.84 -35.15
CA ALA A 109 -37.13 21.92 -36.29
C ALA A 109 -35.85 21.74 -37.14
N THR A 110 -35.60 20.51 -37.57
CA THR A 110 -34.42 19.99 -38.29
C THR A 110 -34.42 20.16 -39.82
N SER A 111 -33.23 20.30 -40.42
CA SER A 111 -32.86 19.80 -41.77
C SER A 111 -31.32 19.79 -41.89
N LEU A 112 -30.63 18.64 -41.91
CA LEU A 112 -30.43 17.66 -42.99
C LEU A 112 -29.32 18.02 -44.01
N LEU A 113 -28.55 16.97 -44.38
CA LEU A 113 -27.38 16.91 -45.27
C LEU A 113 -27.78 17.22 -46.76
N GLU A 114 -26.91 17.42 -47.76
CA GLU A 114 -25.85 16.49 -48.24
C GLU A 114 -25.01 17.09 -49.41
N GLU A 115 -24.18 16.26 -50.05
CA GLU A 115 -23.05 16.55 -50.98
C GLU A 115 -23.36 17.14 -52.38
N ASN A 116 -22.39 17.81 -53.04
CA ASN A 116 -21.66 17.26 -54.23
C ASN A 116 -20.66 18.24 -54.94
N LYS A 117 -19.53 17.68 -55.40
CA LYS A 117 -18.69 17.93 -56.63
C LYS A 117 -18.32 19.37 -57.10
N GLY A 118 -17.06 19.51 -57.58
CA GLY A 118 -16.56 20.68 -58.37
C GLY A 118 -17.06 20.71 -59.83
N PRO A 119 -16.46 21.47 -60.80
CA PRO A 119 -14.99 21.62 -61.01
C PRO A 119 -14.49 22.97 -61.64
N VAL A 120 -13.25 22.98 -62.18
CA VAL A 120 -12.68 23.84 -63.27
C VAL A 120 -11.87 25.12 -62.88
N SER A 121 -10.92 25.43 -63.79
CA SER A 121 -9.85 26.43 -63.86
C SER A 121 -10.33 27.90 -64.07
N ASP A 122 -9.52 28.96 -64.27
CA ASP A 122 -8.17 29.09 -64.84
C ASP A 122 -7.50 30.47 -64.58
N LYS A 123 -6.16 30.45 -64.39
CA LYS A 123 -5.12 31.34 -65.00
C LYS A 123 -4.97 32.87 -64.81
N ASN A 124 -3.68 33.25 -65.03
CA ASN A 124 -3.11 34.45 -65.69
C ASN A 124 -2.69 35.69 -64.87
N THR A 125 -1.53 36.36 -65.11
CA THR A 125 -0.19 36.01 -65.69
C THR A 125 0.78 37.22 -65.58
N LEU A 126 2.08 36.98 -65.86
CA LEU A 126 3.13 37.84 -66.51
C LEU A 126 4.41 37.98 -65.63
N ASP A 127 5.62 37.46 -65.94
CA ASP A 127 6.41 37.23 -67.20
C ASP A 127 7.27 38.47 -67.57
N LEU A 128 8.57 38.42 -67.92
CA LEU A 128 9.10 37.99 -69.24
C LEU A 128 10.66 37.83 -69.35
N LYS A 129 11.07 36.72 -70.01
CA LYS A 129 12.12 36.51 -71.07
C LYS A 129 13.53 37.15 -71.06
N VAL A 130 14.53 36.34 -71.47
CA VAL A 130 15.39 36.51 -72.69
C VAL A 130 15.75 35.11 -73.29
N ALA A 131 16.14 35.03 -74.57
CA ALA A 131 16.55 33.83 -75.37
C ALA A 131 18.12 33.70 -75.45
N PRO A 132 18.82 33.01 -76.40
CA PRO A 132 18.41 32.15 -77.55
C PRO A 132 19.30 30.89 -77.84
N SER A 133 19.04 30.27 -79.01
CA SER A 133 19.98 29.62 -79.95
C SER A 133 20.38 28.14 -79.85
N THR A 134 20.44 27.54 -81.04
CA THR A 134 20.67 26.15 -81.45
C THR A 134 22.12 25.82 -81.80
N LEU A 135 22.50 24.53 -81.81
CA LEU A 135 22.95 23.86 -83.04
C LEU A 135 22.94 22.31 -82.92
N GLN A 136 22.22 21.65 -83.84
CA GLN A 136 22.41 20.30 -84.45
C GLN A 136 22.91 19.13 -83.57
N ASN A 137 22.15 18.03 -83.42
CA ASN A 137 21.94 17.05 -84.50
C ASN A 137 20.72 16.12 -84.27
N THR A 138 20.25 15.48 -85.35
CA THR A 138 19.23 14.42 -85.37
C THR A 138 19.80 13.12 -86.00
N PRO A 139 19.05 12.03 -86.25
CA PRO A 139 19.27 10.77 -85.53
C PRO A 139 19.74 9.60 -86.41
N ASP A 140 20.15 8.47 -85.82
CA ASP A 140 20.07 7.19 -86.53
C ASP A 140 19.84 5.96 -85.63
N LYS A 141 19.54 4.83 -86.29
CA LYS A 141 18.80 3.67 -85.77
C LYS A 141 19.69 2.55 -85.18
N THR A 142 19.04 1.75 -84.32
CA THR A 142 19.24 0.29 -84.12
C THR A 142 20.65 -0.28 -83.96
N SER A 143 20.94 -0.84 -82.78
CA SER A 143 21.32 -2.28 -82.62
C SER A 143 21.43 -2.68 -81.15
N GLN A 144 21.48 -3.99 -80.89
CA GLN A 144 21.35 -4.62 -79.57
C GLN A 144 22.71 -4.82 -78.87
N ALA A 145 22.75 -4.68 -77.55
CA ALA A 145 23.56 -5.53 -76.65
C ALA A 145 23.03 -5.45 -75.20
N ILE A 146 23.26 -6.50 -74.41
CA ILE A 146 22.67 -6.70 -73.07
C ILE A 146 23.67 -6.27 -71.98
N GLY A 147 23.19 -5.60 -70.93
CA GLY A 147 23.95 -5.31 -69.70
C GLY A 147 23.02 -4.86 -68.56
N ALA A 148 23.10 -5.52 -67.39
CA ALA A 148 22.13 -5.33 -66.30
C ALA A 148 22.39 -4.07 -65.44
N PRO A 149 21.34 -3.38 -64.94
CA PRO A 149 21.51 -2.25 -64.03
C PRO A 149 21.76 -2.69 -62.58
N SER A 150 22.65 -1.97 -61.90
CA SER A 150 22.91 -2.15 -60.46
C SER A 150 21.76 -1.63 -59.59
N PRO A 151 21.40 -2.29 -58.48
CA PRO A 151 20.35 -1.83 -57.59
C PRO A 151 20.80 -0.63 -56.74
N THR A 152 19.98 0.41 -56.70
CA THR A 152 20.20 1.60 -55.86
C THR A 152 19.85 1.28 -54.40
N LEU A 153 20.75 1.59 -53.47
CA LEU A 153 20.52 1.38 -52.03
C LEU A 153 19.41 2.32 -51.51
N LYS A 154 18.39 1.75 -50.87
CA LYS A 154 17.42 2.51 -50.07
C LYS A 154 18.07 2.91 -48.75
N VAL A 155 18.04 4.20 -48.43
CA VAL A 155 18.36 4.69 -47.09
C VAL A 155 17.16 4.43 -46.18
N ALA A 156 17.40 3.81 -45.02
CA ALA A 156 16.38 3.57 -43.99
C ALA A 156 15.91 4.89 -43.36
N ASN A 157 14.68 4.93 -42.85
CA ASN A 157 14.05 6.18 -42.40
C ASN A 157 14.50 6.49 -40.95
N GLN A 158 15.78 6.83 -40.78
CA GLN A 158 16.36 7.08 -39.46
C GLN A 158 15.64 8.23 -38.74
N ALA A 159 15.26 7.99 -37.48
CA ALA A 159 14.60 8.97 -36.65
C ALA A 159 15.48 10.23 -36.47
N PRO A 160 14.89 11.44 -36.38
CA PRO A 160 15.62 12.69 -36.25
C PRO A 160 16.50 12.70 -34.99
N ARG A 161 17.62 13.43 -35.05
CA ARG A 161 18.57 13.59 -33.94
C ARG A 161 17.85 13.99 -32.65
N ILE A 162 18.15 13.28 -31.56
CA ILE A 162 17.65 13.59 -30.21
C ILE A 162 18.31 14.87 -29.72
N GLU A 163 17.52 15.79 -29.15
CA GLU A 163 18.00 17.04 -28.58
C GLU A 163 18.85 16.80 -27.32
N ASN A 164 19.84 17.67 -27.06
CA ASN A 164 20.70 17.51 -25.90
C ASN A 164 19.89 17.62 -24.59
N GLY A 165 20.04 16.63 -23.70
CA GLY A 165 19.29 16.57 -22.44
C GLY A 165 17.93 15.88 -22.54
N TYR A 166 17.49 15.48 -23.74
CA TYR A 166 16.33 14.63 -23.94
C TYR A 166 16.73 13.14 -23.98
N PHE A 167 15.74 12.30 -23.71
CA PHE A 167 15.80 10.85 -23.79
C PHE A 167 14.67 10.33 -24.67
N ARG A 168 14.98 9.38 -25.56
CA ARG A 168 14.02 8.75 -26.47
C ARG A 168 13.69 7.33 -26.02
N LEU A 169 12.41 7.08 -25.78
CA LEU A 169 11.90 5.75 -25.49
C LEU A 169 11.20 5.21 -26.75
N HIS A 170 11.77 4.17 -27.35
CA HIS A 170 11.18 3.48 -28.50
C HIS A 170 10.31 2.30 -28.02
N LEU A 171 9.04 2.25 -28.42
CA LEU A 171 8.08 1.19 -28.12
C LEU A 171 7.83 0.37 -29.39
N LYS A 172 8.02 -0.96 -29.32
CA LYS A 172 7.78 -1.84 -30.47
C LYS A 172 6.32 -1.78 -30.94
N GLU A 173 5.40 -1.92 -30.00
CA GLU A 173 3.95 -1.79 -30.16
C GLU A 173 3.37 -1.04 -28.95
N LEU A 174 2.12 -0.55 -29.06
CA LEU A 174 1.34 -0.01 -27.94
C LEU A 174 0.44 -1.11 -27.36
N PRO A 175 -0.06 -0.98 -26.11
CA PRO A 175 -0.93 -1.99 -25.49
C PRO A 175 -2.12 -2.36 -26.38
N GLN A 176 -2.26 -3.65 -26.69
CA GLN A 176 -3.29 -4.13 -27.60
C GLN A 176 -4.69 -3.88 -27.04
N GLY A 177 -5.61 -3.45 -27.91
CA GLY A 177 -7.02 -3.19 -27.55
C GLY A 177 -7.31 -1.78 -27.03
N HIS A 178 -6.32 -0.90 -26.92
CA HIS A 178 -6.49 0.48 -26.44
C HIS A 178 -6.22 1.51 -27.56
N PRO A 179 -7.15 2.45 -27.84
CA PRO A 179 -6.91 3.55 -28.77
C PRO A 179 -5.75 4.45 -28.33
N VAL A 180 -4.95 4.94 -29.29
CA VAL A 180 -3.79 5.80 -29.04
C VAL A 180 -4.21 7.07 -28.28
N GLU A 181 -5.35 7.63 -28.67
CA GLU A 181 -6.04 8.79 -28.11
C GLU A 181 -6.42 8.62 -26.62
N SER A 182 -6.58 7.37 -26.18
CA SER A 182 -6.94 7.02 -24.81
C SER A 182 -5.74 6.69 -23.92
N THR A 183 -4.51 6.65 -24.47
CA THR A 183 -3.30 6.16 -23.77
C THR A 183 -2.26 7.25 -23.54
N GLY A 184 -1.48 7.11 -22.47
CA GLY A 184 -0.40 8.02 -22.10
C GLY A 184 0.81 7.29 -21.54
N LEU A 185 2.00 7.90 -21.69
CA LEU A 185 3.24 7.45 -21.06
C LEU A 185 3.45 8.24 -19.77
N TRP A 186 3.35 7.55 -18.64
CA TRP A 186 3.57 8.11 -17.31
C TRP A 186 5.02 7.87 -16.91
N ILE A 187 5.75 8.93 -16.54
CA ILE A 187 7.20 8.89 -16.27
C ILE A 187 7.55 9.39 -14.86
N TRP A 188 8.55 8.77 -14.24
CA TRP A 188 9.10 9.18 -12.94
C TRP A 188 10.58 8.78 -12.80
N GLY A 189 11.21 9.06 -11.65
CA GLY A 189 12.65 8.95 -11.46
C GLY A 189 13.39 10.20 -11.97
N ASP A 190 14.55 10.03 -12.61
CA ASP A 190 15.47 11.11 -13.00
C ASP A 190 15.04 11.92 -14.25
N VAL A 191 13.75 12.26 -14.34
CA VAL A 191 13.15 13.09 -15.40
C VAL A 191 12.98 14.54 -14.94
N ASP A 192 12.95 15.50 -15.87
CA ASP A 192 12.88 16.93 -15.53
C ASP A 192 11.52 17.33 -14.93
N GLN A 193 10.45 16.68 -15.39
CA GLN A 193 9.08 16.83 -14.90
C GLN A 193 8.45 15.44 -14.78
N PRO A 194 8.43 14.82 -13.59
CA PRO A 194 7.68 13.59 -13.35
C PRO A 194 6.18 13.79 -13.59
N SER A 195 5.52 12.77 -14.13
CA SER A 195 4.06 12.78 -14.28
C SER A 195 3.36 12.90 -12.92
N SER A 196 2.28 13.67 -12.89
CA SER A 196 1.42 13.93 -11.73
C SER A 196 -0.05 14.00 -12.18
N ASN A 197 -1.02 14.13 -11.26
CA ASN A 197 -2.46 14.09 -11.57
C ASN A 197 -2.86 12.82 -12.37
N TRP A 198 -2.97 11.68 -11.68
CA TRP A 198 -3.26 10.40 -12.31
C TRP A 198 -4.71 10.33 -12.85
N PRO A 199 -4.94 9.87 -14.09
CA PRO A 199 -3.96 9.42 -15.10
C PRO A 199 -3.52 10.52 -16.07
N ASN A 200 -4.13 11.70 -15.99
CA ASN A 200 -4.16 12.69 -17.07
C ASN A 200 -2.85 13.45 -17.31
N GLY A 201 -1.93 13.53 -16.34
CA GLY A 201 -0.59 14.10 -16.55
C GLY A 201 0.46 13.12 -17.11
N ALA A 202 0.03 12.00 -17.68
CA ALA A 202 0.87 11.22 -18.59
C ALA A 202 1.07 11.97 -19.93
N ILE A 203 2.21 11.77 -20.58
CA ILE A 203 2.47 12.30 -21.93
C ILE A 203 1.52 11.59 -22.92
N PRO A 204 0.67 12.30 -23.69
CA PRO A 204 -0.28 11.66 -24.61
C PRO A 204 0.41 10.81 -25.70
N MET A 205 -0.07 9.60 -25.95
CA MET A 205 0.46 8.77 -27.06
C MET A 205 0.07 9.27 -28.45
N THR A 206 -0.83 10.25 -28.56
CA THR A 206 -1.06 11.01 -29.79
C THR A 206 0.17 11.79 -30.26
N ASP A 207 1.06 12.13 -29.33
CA ASP A 207 2.27 12.91 -29.60
C ASP A 207 3.47 11.98 -29.94
N ALA A 208 3.28 10.66 -29.83
CA ALA A 208 4.26 9.65 -30.17
C ALA A 208 4.48 9.60 -31.69
N LYS A 209 5.75 9.67 -32.08
CA LYS A 209 6.19 9.60 -33.48
C LYS A 209 6.48 8.15 -33.86
N LYS A 210 6.83 7.87 -35.12
CA LYS A 210 7.21 6.53 -35.58
C LYS A 210 8.54 6.50 -36.30
N ASP A 211 9.23 5.37 -36.18
CA ASP A 211 10.42 5.01 -36.93
C ASP A 211 10.32 3.56 -37.47
N ASP A 212 11.42 3.02 -38.00
CA ASP A 212 11.45 1.65 -38.55
C ASP A 212 11.34 0.55 -37.45
N TYR A 213 11.42 0.89 -36.16
CA TYR A 213 11.18 -0.05 -35.05
C TYR A 213 9.72 -0.06 -34.61
N GLY A 214 9.14 1.11 -34.35
CA GLY A 214 7.79 1.24 -33.79
C GLY A 214 7.42 2.69 -33.50
N TYR A 215 6.81 2.94 -32.33
CA TYR A 215 6.57 4.29 -31.82
C TYR A 215 7.79 4.81 -31.06
N TYR A 216 7.95 6.13 -30.94
CA TYR A 216 8.90 6.72 -30.00
C TYR A 216 8.41 8.04 -29.41
N VAL A 217 8.87 8.33 -28.20
CA VAL A 217 8.57 9.55 -27.43
C VAL A 217 9.87 10.14 -26.89
N ASP A 218 10.01 11.47 -27.03
CA ASP A 218 11.14 12.23 -26.51
C ASP A 218 10.69 13.01 -25.25
N PHE A 219 11.41 12.88 -24.14
CA PHE A 219 11.16 13.65 -22.91
C PHE A 219 12.46 14.13 -22.26
N LYS A 220 12.41 15.20 -21.48
CA LYS A 220 13.60 15.84 -20.90
C LYS A 220 14.05 15.14 -19.62
N LEU A 221 15.35 14.89 -19.48
CA LEU A 221 15.96 14.35 -18.27
C LEU A 221 16.30 15.44 -17.27
N SER A 222 16.34 15.05 -15.98
CA SER A 222 16.83 15.94 -14.93
C SER A 222 18.27 16.39 -15.20
N GLU A 223 18.53 17.65 -14.89
CA GLU A 223 19.88 18.21 -14.84
C GLU A 223 20.58 17.94 -13.49
N LYS A 224 19.81 17.55 -12.46
CA LYS A 224 20.30 17.30 -11.09
C LYS A 224 20.86 15.87 -10.92
N GLN A 225 20.28 14.86 -11.58
CA GLN A 225 20.68 13.45 -11.48
C GLN A 225 20.32 12.67 -12.76
N ARG A 226 21.11 11.65 -13.13
CA ARG A 226 20.86 10.74 -14.28
C ARG A 226 21.37 9.33 -14.01
N LYS A 227 20.60 8.53 -13.27
CA LYS A 227 20.87 7.12 -12.93
C LYS A 227 19.76 6.18 -13.37
N GLN A 228 18.49 6.55 -13.20
CA GLN A 228 17.34 5.70 -13.52
C GLN A 228 16.14 6.53 -13.98
N ILE A 229 15.54 6.12 -15.10
CA ILE A 229 14.23 6.57 -15.55
C ILE A 229 13.23 5.46 -15.25
N SER A 230 12.01 5.80 -14.87
CA SER A 230 10.93 4.82 -14.69
C SER A 230 9.73 5.23 -15.52
N PHE A 231 9.01 4.25 -16.08
CA PHE A 231 7.83 4.51 -16.91
C PHE A 231 6.79 3.41 -16.83
N LEU A 232 5.57 3.75 -17.24
CA LEU A 232 4.48 2.83 -17.55
C LEU A 232 3.59 3.46 -18.64
N ILE A 233 2.77 2.65 -19.30
CA ILE A 233 1.72 3.12 -20.20
C ILE A 233 0.38 3.02 -19.48
N ASN A 234 -0.35 4.14 -19.36
CA ASN A 234 -1.67 4.20 -18.74
C ASN A 234 -2.78 4.51 -19.76
N ASN A 235 -4.02 4.57 -19.27
CA ASN A 235 -5.16 5.06 -20.04
C ASN A 235 -6.01 6.08 -19.25
N LYS A 236 -6.94 6.74 -19.95
CA LYS A 236 -7.89 7.73 -19.37
C LYS A 236 -8.80 7.17 -18.28
N ALA A 237 -9.10 5.87 -18.27
CA ALA A 237 -9.84 5.21 -17.20
C ALA A 237 -9.01 5.01 -15.90
N GLY A 238 -7.71 5.29 -15.93
CA GLY A 238 -6.82 5.16 -14.78
C GLY A 238 -6.21 3.77 -14.60
N THR A 239 -6.17 2.96 -15.67
CA THR A 239 -5.53 1.63 -15.68
C THR A 239 -4.05 1.75 -16.06
N ASN A 240 -3.17 1.02 -15.35
CA ASN A 240 -1.80 0.74 -15.78
C ASN A 240 -1.81 -0.46 -16.74
N LEU A 241 -1.39 -0.25 -17.99
CA LEU A 241 -1.51 -1.23 -19.08
C LEU A 241 -0.24 -2.04 -19.35
N SER A 242 0.94 -1.49 -19.01
CA SER A 242 2.24 -2.16 -19.20
C SER A 242 2.75 -2.81 -17.91
N GLY A 243 2.35 -2.29 -16.75
CA GLY A 243 3.09 -2.46 -15.51
C GLY A 243 4.23 -1.44 -15.41
N ASP A 244 4.87 -1.40 -14.24
CA ASP A 244 5.94 -0.45 -13.95
C ASP A 244 7.28 -0.98 -14.47
N HIS A 245 8.03 -0.11 -15.15
CA HIS A 245 9.33 -0.43 -15.73
C HIS A 245 10.40 0.55 -15.29
N HIS A 246 11.61 0.04 -15.02
CA HIS A 246 12.75 0.83 -14.57
C HIS A 246 13.93 0.66 -15.54
N ILE A 247 14.40 1.76 -16.11
CA ILE A 247 15.49 1.84 -17.08
C ILE A 247 16.74 2.40 -16.38
N PRO A 248 17.75 1.59 -16.06
CA PRO A 248 19.03 2.09 -15.58
C PRO A 248 19.80 2.79 -16.71
N LEU A 249 20.27 4.01 -16.45
CA LEU A 249 21.11 4.78 -17.36
C LEU A 249 22.56 4.33 -17.22
N LEU A 250 23.08 3.72 -18.28
CA LEU A 250 24.43 3.16 -18.28
C LEU A 250 25.54 4.23 -18.20
N ARG A 251 25.30 5.43 -18.75
CA ARG A 251 26.13 6.64 -18.64
C ARG A 251 25.30 7.91 -18.84
N PRO A 252 25.80 9.11 -18.46
CA PRO A 252 25.10 10.38 -18.70
C PRO A 252 24.81 10.72 -20.17
N GLU A 253 25.54 10.11 -21.12
CA GLU A 253 25.31 10.27 -22.57
C GLU A 253 24.27 9.29 -23.14
N MET A 254 23.81 8.31 -22.37
CA MET A 254 22.75 7.39 -22.80
C MET A 254 21.43 8.15 -22.93
N ASN A 255 20.98 8.34 -24.16
CA ASN A 255 19.82 9.16 -24.52
C ASN A 255 18.70 8.39 -25.23
N GLN A 256 18.79 7.07 -25.35
CA GLN A 256 17.76 6.26 -26.00
C GLN A 256 17.71 4.80 -25.49
N VAL A 257 16.53 4.20 -25.57
CA VAL A 257 16.25 2.79 -25.21
C VAL A 257 15.16 2.20 -26.10
N TRP A 258 15.18 0.88 -26.30
CA TRP A 258 14.18 0.14 -27.05
C TRP A 258 13.44 -0.84 -26.15
N ILE A 259 12.12 -0.84 -26.25
CA ILE A 259 11.20 -1.66 -25.49
C ILE A 259 10.50 -2.63 -26.46
N ASP A 260 10.72 -3.93 -26.26
CA ASP A 260 10.15 -4.98 -27.12
C ASP A 260 8.66 -5.26 -26.83
N GLU A 261 8.04 -6.15 -27.62
CA GLU A 261 6.63 -6.52 -27.50
C GLU A 261 6.24 -7.23 -26.17
N LYS A 262 7.21 -7.54 -25.30
CA LYS A 262 7.03 -8.07 -23.95
C LYS A 262 7.50 -7.10 -22.87
N TYR A 263 7.77 -5.85 -23.24
CA TYR A 263 8.36 -4.80 -22.41
C TYR A 263 9.79 -5.10 -21.91
N GLY A 264 10.53 -5.97 -22.62
CA GLY A 264 11.97 -6.13 -22.39
C GLY A 264 12.74 -4.87 -22.76
N ILE A 265 13.70 -4.47 -21.92
CA ILE A 265 14.43 -3.20 -22.03
C ILE A 265 15.81 -3.43 -22.68
N HIS A 266 16.07 -2.79 -23.82
CA HIS A 266 17.28 -2.96 -24.63
C HIS A 266 17.99 -1.63 -24.89
N THR A 267 19.32 -1.59 -24.72
CA THR A 267 20.14 -0.36 -24.92
C THR A 267 20.53 -0.09 -26.37
N TYR A 268 20.07 -0.94 -27.28
CA TYR A 268 20.20 -0.87 -28.73
C TYR A 268 18.97 -1.54 -29.36
N GLN A 269 18.66 -1.19 -30.62
CA GLN A 269 17.53 -1.79 -31.35
C GLN A 269 17.70 -3.32 -31.49
N PRO A 270 16.78 -4.15 -30.97
CA PRO A 270 16.88 -5.60 -31.10
C PRO A 270 16.88 -6.08 -32.55
N LEU A 271 17.72 -7.06 -32.87
CA LEU A 271 17.75 -7.73 -34.17
C LEU A 271 16.74 -8.87 -34.25
N LYS A 272 16.50 -9.34 -35.48
CA LYS A 272 15.84 -10.61 -35.75
C LYS A 272 16.64 -11.78 -35.16
N GLU A 273 15.92 -12.76 -34.60
CA GLU A 273 16.48 -14.00 -34.07
C GLU A 273 17.37 -14.75 -35.10
N GLY A 274 18.43 -15.39 -34.60
CA GLY A 274 19.40 -16.14 -35.42
C GLY A 274 20.57 -15.32 -35.99
N TYR A 275 20.68 -14.03 -35.63
CA TYR A 275 21.76 -13.14 -36.05
C TYR A 275 22.46 -12.50 -34.85
N VAL A 276 23.74 -12.20 -35.00
CA VAL A 276 24.47 -11.25 -34.15
C VAL A 276 25.06 -10.13 -35.00
N ARG A 277 24.88 -8.87 -34.61
CA ARG A 277 25.53 -7.72 -35.26
C ARG A 277 26.87 -7.43 -34.60
N ILE A 278 27.92 -7.37 -35.40
CA ILE A 278 29.21 -6.81 -34.98
C ILE A 278 29.22 -5.34 -35.40
N ASN A 279 29.20 -4.43 -34.42
CA ASN A 279 29.40 -3.00 -34.64
C ASN A 279 30.86 -2.65 -34.40
N TYR A 280 31.52 -2.03 -35.38
CA TYR A 280 32.89 -1.53 -35.28
C TYR A 280 32.92 -0.01 -35.45
N LEU A 281 33.49 0.67 -34.45
CA LEU A 281 33.71 2.11 -34.45
C LEU A 281 35.19 2.40 -34.67
N SER A 282 35.53 3.11 -35.75
CA SER A 282 36.86 3.68 -35.94
C SER A 282 36.85 5.18 -35.62
N SER A 283 37.73 5.60 -34.72
CA SER A 283 38.00 7.02 -34.45
C SER A 283 38.59 7.75 -35.65
N SER A 284 39.13 7.03 -36.64
CA SER A 284 39.60 7.61 -37.91
C SER A 284 38.48 7.98 -38.88
N GLY A 285 37.27 7.43 -38.69
CA GLY A 285 36.18 7.51 -39.66
C GLY A 285 36.39 6.71 -40.95
N ASN A 286 37.58 6.13 -41.17
CA ASN A 286 37.89 5.30 -42.32
C ASN A 286 37.49 3.84 -42.06
N TYR A 287 36.76 3.24 -43.00
CA TYR A 287 36.32 1.84 -42.99
C TYR A 287 36.68 1.11 -44.30
N ASP A 288 37.42 1.77 -45.20
CA ASP A 288 37.87 1.16 -46.44
C ASP A 288 38.90 0.08 -46.12
N HIS A 289 38.76 -1.08 -46.76
CA HIS A 289 39.54 -2.31 -46.48
C HIS A 289 39.36 -2.89 -45.07
N LEU A 290 38.34 -2.46 -44.31
CA LEU A 290 38.04 -3.07 -43.00
C LEU A 290 37.03 -4.21 -43.10
N SER A 291 37.42 -5.38 -42.60
CA SER A 291 36.60 -6.59 -42.61
C SER A 291 36.66 -7.35 -41.28
N ALA A 292 35.73 -8.28 -41.08
CA ALA A 292 35.74 -9.21 -39.95
C ALA A 292 36.02 -10.64 -40.40
N TRP A 293 37.02 -11.27 -39.82
CA TRP A 293 37.29 -12.70 -39.96
C TRP A 293 36.46 -13.48 -38.93
N LEU A 294 35.60 -14.41 -39.35
CA LEU A 294 34.58 -15.01 -38.49
C LEU A 294 34.83 -16.51 -38.23
N PHE A 295 34.65 -16.96 -36.98
CA PHE A 295 34.80 -18.36 -36.58
C PHE A 295 33.90 -18.73 -35.38
N LYS A 296 33.99 -19.99 -34.92
CA LYS A 296 33.13 -20.62 -33.89
C LYS A 296 31.67 -20.87 -34.34
N ASP A 297 30.66 -20.39 -33.61
CA ASP A 297 29.25 -20.75 -33.82
C ASP A 297 28.53 -19.91 -34.88
N VAL A 298 29.27 -19.26 -35.76
CA VAL A 298 28.73 -18.61 -36.97
C VAL A 298 28.30 -19.66 -38.01
N ALA A 299 27.25 -19.37 -38.78
CA ALA A 299 26.77 -20.25 -39.85
C ALA A 299 27.78 -20.33 -41.01
N ASN A 300 28.40 -19.19 -41.35
CA ASN A 300 29.36 -19.04 -42.44
C ASN A 300 30.70 -18.51 -41.88
N PRO A 301 31.63 -19.39 -41.45
CA PRO A 301 32.97 -18.98 -41.02
C PRO A 301 33.84 -18.57 -42.22
N SER A 302 34.80 -17.67 -41.98
CA SER A 302 35.78 -17.23 -42.98
C SER A 302 36.78 -18.34 -43.32
N THR A 303 37.20 -18.43 -44.58
CA THR A 303 37.97 -19.58 -45.12
C THR A 303 39.28 -19.22 -45.84
N THR A 304 39.44 -18.02 -46.38
CA THR A 304 40.60 -17.63 -47.21
C THR A 304 41.31 -16.40 -46.63
N TRP A 305 42.36 -16.58 -45.82
CA TRP A 305 43.00 -15.45 -45.13
C TRP A 305 43.70 -14.49 -46.11
N PRO A 306 43.55 -13.15 -45.99
CA PRO A 306 42.78 -12.42 -44.97
C PRO A 306 41.35 -12.00 -45.38
N ASP A 307 40.79 -12.51 -46.48
CA ASP A 307 39.47 -12.13 -47.02
C ASP A 307 38.33 -12.32 -46.00
N GLY A 308 37.79 -11.21 -45.50
CA GLY A 308 36.81 -11.17 -44.42
C GLY A 308 35.45 -10.59 -44.83
N SER A 309 34.51 -10.57 -43.87
CA SER A 309 33.21 -9.93 -44.05
C SER A 309 33.33 -8.41 -43.93
N ASN A 310 33.27 -7.70 -45.07
CA ASN A 310 33.47 -6.25 -45.15
C ASN A 310 32.45 -5.42 -44.35
N PHE A 311 32.92 -4.40 -43.62
CA PHE A 311 32.09 -3.43 -42.90
C PHE A 311 31.44 -2.42 -43.87
N VAL A 312 30.38 -2.86 -44.56
CA VAL A 312 29.67 -2.06 -45.59
C VAL A 312 28.47 -1.29 -45.06
N ASN A 313 27.83 -1.74 -43.97
CA ASN A 313 26.59 -1.10 -43.49
C ASN A 313 26.92 0.04 -42.50
N GLN A 314 26.25 1.18 -42.65
CA GLN A 314 26.36 2.30 -41.71
C GLN A 314 25.31 2.17 -40.61
N GLY A 315 25.73 2.22 -39.34
CA GLY A 315 24.84 2.22 -38.17
C GLY A 315 25.02 3.45 -37.29
N LEU A 316 24.31 3.45 -36.15
CA LEU A 316 24.43 4.48 -35.11
C LEU A 316 25.78 4.44 -34.36
N TYR A 317 26.46 3.30 -34.41
CA TYR A 317 27.60 2.97 -33.54
C TYR A 317 28.87 2.62 -34.35
N GLY A 318 29.08 3.34 -35.45
CA GLY A 318 30.09 3.03 -36.47
C GLY A 318 29.50 2.24 -37.63
N ARG A 319 30.30 1.40 -38.28
CA ARG A 319 29.84 0.47 -39.32
C ARG A 319 29.59 -0.91 -38.73
N TYR A 320 28.76 -1.72 -39.40
CA TYR A 320 28.40 -3.03 -38.89
C TYR A 320 28.28 -4.13 -39.96
N ILE A 321 28.33 -5.37 -39.50
CA ILE A 321 27.92 -6.57 -40.24
C ILE A 321 26.91 -7.38 -39.42
N ASP A 322 25.92 -7.95 -40.10
CA ASP A 322 24.97 -8.89 -39.51
C ASP A 322 25.43 -10.33 -39.80
N VAL A 323 25.81 -11.06 -38.76
CA VAL A 323 26.39 -12.40 -38.86
C VAL A 323 25.32 -13.45 -38.54
N PRO A 324 24.95 -14.34 -39.47
CA PRO A 324 24.05 -15.45 -39.18
C PRO A 324 24.73 -16.47 -38.26
N LEU A 325 24.02 -16.92 -37.23
CA LEU A 325 24.49 -17.89 -36.24
C LEU A 325 24.01 -19.31 -36.55
N LYS A 326 24.70 -20.31 -35.99
CA LYS A 326 24.18 -21.69 -35.89
C LYS A 326 23.04 -21.75 -34.87
N THR A 327 22.14 -22.71 -35.04
CA THR A 327 21.12 -23.03 -34.03
C THR A 327 21.80 -23.34 -32.68
N ASN A 328 21.33 -22.72 -31.59
CA ASN A 328 21.90 -22.83 -30.24
C ASN A 328 23.39 -22.40 -30.14
N ALA A 329 23.82 -21.42 -30.94
CA ALA A 329 25.14 -20.80 -30.82
C ALA A 329 25.41 -20.30 -29.39
N LYS A 330 26.61 -20.61 -28.87
CA LYS A 330 27.05 -20.19 -27.54
C LYS A 330 28.17 -19.17 -27.60
N GLU A 331 29.07 -19.28 -28.57
CA GLU A 331 30.15 -18.31 -28.73
C GLU A 331 30.50 -17.97 -30.18
N ILE A 332 30.75 -16.68 -30.41
CA ILE A 332 31.30 -16.15 -31.66
C ILE A 332 32.77 -15.80 -31.43
N GLY A 333 33.63 -16.17 -32.39
CA GLY A 333 35.02 -15.72 -32.46
C GLY A 333 35.22 -14.84 -33.68
N PHE A 334 35.99 -13.76 -33.55
CA PHE A 334 36.32 -12.92 -34.69
C PHE A 334 37.66 -12.17 -34.56
N LEU A 335 38.18 -11.69 -35.69
CA LEU A 335 39.25 -10.68 -35.76
C LEU A 335 38.76 -9.51 -36.61
N ILE A 336 39.20 -8.30 -36.30
CA ILE A 336 39.01 -7.12 -37.16
C ILE A 336 40.28 -6.92 -37.98
N LEU A 337 40.13 -6.83 -39.30
CA LEU A 337 41.22 -6.79 -40.26
C LEU A 337 41.26 -5.46 -41.00
N ASP A 338 42.47 -4.99 -41.31
CA ASP A 338 42.77 -3.92 -42.27
C ASP A 338 43.51 -4.56 -43.45
N GLU A 339 42.76 -4.92 -44.48
CA GLU A 339 43.24 -5.63 -45.68
C GLU A 339 44.15 -4.75 -46.57
N SER A 340 44.34 -3.46 -46.24
CA SER A 340 45.36 -2.62 -46.88
C SER A 340 46.79 -2.91 -46.38
N LYS A 341 46.93 -3.74 -45.34
CA LYS A 341 48.22 -4.13 -44.74
C LYS A 341 48.65 -5.53 -45.21
N THR A 342 49.80 -6.00 -44.72
CA THR A 342 50.36 -7.32 -45.07
C THR A 342 50.91 -8.04 -43.84
N GLY A 343 50.94 -9.38 -43.90
CA GLY A 343 51.36 -10.23 -42.76
C GLY A 343 50.47 -10.07 -41.54
N ASP A 344 51.04 -10.18 -40.34
CA ASP A 344 50.28 -10.00 -39.08
C ASP A 344 49.72 -8.58 -38.89
N ALA A 345 50.29 -7.57 -39.58
CA ALA A 345 49.80 -6.20 -39.52
C ALA A 345 48.42 -6.00 -40.17
N VAL A 346 47.89 -7.02 -40.85
CA VAL A 346 46.47 -7.07 -41.28
C VAL A 346 45.53 -7.13 -40.08
N LYS A 347 45.95 -7.71 -38.94
CA LYS A 347 45.14 -7.67 -37.72
C LYS A 347 45.18 -6.28 -37.10
N VAL A 348 44.02 -5.64 -36.93
CA VAL A 348 43.92 -4.30 -36.32
C VAL A 348 44.42 -4.31 -34.87
N GLN A 349 44.17 -5.40 -34.14
CA GLN A 349 44.81 -5.77 -32.87
C GLN A 349 45.12 -7.28 -32.86
N PRO A 350 46.18 -7.75 -32.17
CA PRO A 350 46.78 -9.07 -32.43
C PRO A 350 46.01 -10.29 -31.88
N ASN A 351 45.11 -10.11 -30.92
CA ASN A 351 44.43 -11.18 -30.19
C ASN A 351 43.07 -11.53 -30.81
N ASP A 352 42.62 -12.77 -30.65
CA ASP A 352 41.27 -13.18 -31.04
C ASP A 352 40.20 -12.53 -30.14
N TYR A 353 39.17 -11.92 -30.73
CA TYR A 353 37.96 -11.56 -29.99
C TYR A 353 37.07 -12.80 -29.81
N VAL A 354 36.52 -12.98 -28.62
CA VAL A 354 35.54 -14.04 -28.31
C VAL A 354 34.42 -13.46 -27.47
N PHE A 355 33.18 -13.71 -27.87
CA PHE A 355 31.98 -13.35 -27.09
C PHE A 355 31.12 -14.58 -26.83
N ARG A 356 30.65 -14.74 -25.59
CA ARG A 356 30.02 -15.97 -25.08
C ARG A 356 28.58 -15.81 -24.59
N ASP A 357 28.03 -14.60 -24.68
CA ASP A 357 26.69 -14.28 -24.16
C ASP A 357 25.67 -13.99 -25.27
N LEU A 358 25.68 -14.84 -26.30
CA LEU A 358 24.77 -14.76 -27.44
C LEU A 358 23.30 -15.07 -27.08
N ALA A 359 23.05 -15.60 -25.89
CA ALA A 359 21.70 -15.86 -25.39
C ALA A 359 20.99 -14.58 -24.96
N ASN A 360 21.72 -13.61 -24.40
CA ASN A 360 21.17 -12.34 -23.92
C ASN A 360 21.43 -11.17 -24.89
N HIS A 361 22.47 -11.27 -25.74
CA HIS A 361 22.87 -10.18 -26.63
C HIS A 361 22.98 -10.60 -28.10
N ASN A 362 22.18 -9.96 -28.96
CA ASN A 362 22.26 -10.06 -30.42
C ASN A 362 23.05 -8.90 -31.07
N GLN A 363 23.60 -7.95 -30.30
CA GLN A 363 24.56 -6.97 -30.79
C GLN A 363 25.81 -6.94 -29.91
N ILE A 364 26.98 -6.85 -30.55
CA ILE A 364 28.26 -6.62 -29.91
C ILE A 364 28.96 -5.42 -30.53
N PHE A 365 29.85 -4.80 -29.75
CA PHE A 365 30.47 -3.52 -30.06
C PHE A 365 31.97 -3.60 -29.80
N VAL A 366 32.77 -3.18 -30.77
CA VAL A 366 34.23 -3.11 -30.73
C VAL A 366 34.68 -1.77 -31.31
N LYS A 367 35.87 -1.29 -30.93
CA LYS A 367 36.38 0.01 -31.41
C LYS A 367 37.89 0.01 -31.57
N ASP A 368 38.36 0.70 -32.60
CA ASP A 368 39.79 0.93 -32.88
C ASP A 368 40.65 -0.34 -32.65
N LYS A 369 41.54 -0.31 -31.64
CA LYS A 369 42.43 -1.41 -31.23
C LYS A 369 42.13 -1.94 -29.82
N ASP A 370 40.97 -1.61 -29.27
CA ASP A 370 40.55 -2.02 -27.93
C ASP A 370 40.26 -3.54 -27.92
N PRO A 371 41.00 -4.37 -27.16
CA PRO A 371 40.87 -5.83 -27.21
C PRO A 371 39.57 -6.36 -26.58
N LYS A 372 38.70 -5.50 -26.03
CA LYS A 372 37.45 -5.89 -25.37
C LYS A 372 36.28 -5.99 -26.36
N VAL A 373 35.44 -7.01 -26.16
CA VAL A 373 34.11 -7.08 -26.80
C VAL A 373 33.06 -6.56 -25.83
N TYR A 374 32.38 -5.49 -26.22
CA TYR A 374 31.33 -4.86 -25.42
C TYR A 374 29.95 -5.36 -25.88
N ASN A 375 29.01 -5.47 -24.94
CA ASN A 375 27.61 -5.85 -25.18
C ASN A 375 26.65 -4.64 -25.20
N ASN A 376 27.20 -3.43 -25.21
CA ASN A 376 26.46 -2.17 -25.17
C ASN A 376 27.19 -1.11 -26.04
N PRO A 377 26.45 -0.18 -26.68
CA PRO A 377 27.03 0.82 -27.59
C PRO A 377 27.87 1.90 -26.88
N TYR A 378 27.90 1.91 -25.55
CA TYR A 378 28.61 2.90 -24.73
C TYR A 378 30.02 2.44 -24.32
N TYR A 379 30.46 1.26 -24.78
CA TYR A 379 31.76 0.67 -24.51
C TYR A 379 32.06 0.58 -23.00
N ILE A 380 31.11 -0.01 -22.26
CA ILE A 380 31.18 -0.26 -20.82
C ILE A 380 31.56 -1.71 -20.59
N ASP A 381 32.64 -1.91 -19.85
CA ASP A 381 33.22 -3.22 -19.54
C ASP A 381 32.24 -4.11 -18.77
N GLN A 382 32.39 -5.44 -18.87
CA GLN A 382 31.48 -6.38 -18.21
C GLN A 382 31.68 -6.44 -16.70
N VAL A 383 32.90 -6.18 -16.19
CA VAL A 383 33.24 -6.23 -14.77
C VAL A 383 33.54 -4.82 -14.26
N GLN A 384 32.55 -4.19 -13.66
CA GLN A 384 32.63 -2.83 -13.12
C GLN A 384 32.06 -2.78 -11.71
N LEU A 385 32.80 -2.11 -10.84
CA LEU A 385 32.36 -1.72 -9.50
C LEU A 385 31.20 -0.71 -9.63
N LYS A 386 30.04 -1.07 -9.07
CA LYS A 386 28.80 -0.28 -9.06
C LYS A 386 28.67 0.57 -7.80
N ASP A 387 28.76 -0.08 -6.65
CA ASP A 387 28.61 0.52 -5.32
C ASP A 387 29.35 -0.30 -4.26
N ALA A 388 29.43 0.21 -3.03
CA ALA A 388 29.92 -0.56 -1.90
C ALA A 388 29.21 -0.16 -0.60
N GLN A 389 29.02 -1.13 0.31
CA GLN A 389 28.52 -0.92 1.65
C GLN A 389 29.45 -1.53 2.71
N GLN A 390 29.75 -0.77 3.76
CA GLN A 390 30.31 -1.30 4.99
C GLN A 390 29.20 -2.02 5.77
N ILE A 391 29.42 -3.29 6.10
CA ILE A 391 28.44 -4.16 6.77
C ILE A 391 28.81 -4.47 8.23
N ASP A 392 30.09 -4.37 8.57
CA ASP A 392 30.59 -4.46 9.95
C ASP A 392 31.93 -3.71 10.10
N LEU A 393 32.57 -3.76 11.28
CA LEU A 393 33.86 -3.09 11.56
C LEU A 393 35.05 -3.59 10.72
N THR A 394 34.92 -4.76 10.10
CA THR A 394 35.97 -5.52 9.42
C THR A 394 35.62 -5.96 7.99
N SER A 395 34.38 -5.74 7.54
CA SER A 395 33.89 -6.15 6.22
C SER A 395 33.23 -5.02 5.43
N ILE A 396 33.58 -4.92 4.15
CA ILE A 396 32.92 -4.10 3.13
C ILE A 396 32.46 -5.03 2.01
N GLN A 397 31.21 -4.90 1.58
CA GLN A 397 30.65 -5.59 0.43
C GLN A 397 30.59 -4.63 -0.75
N ALA A 398 31.23 -4.97 -1.86
CA ALA A 398 31.25 -4.21 -3.11
C ALA A 398 30.44 -4.93 -4.19
N SER A 399 29.58 -4.20 -4.89
CA SER A 399 28.69 -4.70 -5.94
C SER A 399 29.30 -4.51 -7.32
N PHE A 400 29.12 -5.49 -8.21
CA PHE A 400 29.64 -5.46 -9.56
C PHE A 400 28.54 -5.66 -10.63
N THR A 401 28.84 -5.31 -11.88
CA THR A 401 28.00 -5.63 -13.06
C THR A 401 27.91 -7.14 -13.30
N THR A 402 29.05 -7.84 -13.33
CA THR A 402 29.16 -9.28 -13.12
C THR A 402 30.50 -9.62 -12.47
N LEU A 403 30.61 -10.79 -11.84
CA LEU A 403 31.89 -11.41 -11.44
C LEU A 403 32.14 -12.76 -12.13
N ASP A 404 31.33 -13.13 -13.12
CA ASP A 404 31.48 -14.39 -13.84
C ASP A 404 32.80 -14.45 -14.63
N GLY A 405 33.56 -15.52 -14.42
CA GLY A 405 34.87 -15.72 -15.04
C GLY A 405 36.02 -14.88 -14.43
N VAL A 406 35.77 -14.10 -13.38
CA VAL A 406 36.79 -13.27 -12.72
C VAL A 406 37.62 -14.10 -11.73
N ASP A 407 38.94 -14.06 -11.84
CA ASP A 407 39.85 -14.69 -10.89
C ASP A 407 40.18 -13.81 -9.67
N LYS A 408 40.33 -14.45 -8.50
CA LYS A 408 40.65 -13.78 -7.22
C LYS A 408 42.01 -13.06 -7.24
N THR A 409 43.00 -13.57 -7.98
CA THR A 409 44.33 -12.92 -8.09
C THR A 409 44.32 -11.76 -9.07
N GLU A 410 43.41 -11.74 -10.04
CA GLU A 410 43.28 -10.64 -11.00
C GLU A 410 42.55 -9.45 -10.40
N ILE A 411 41.44 -9.67 -9.69
CA ILE A 411 40.69 -8.58 -9.07
C ILE A 411 41.51 -7.84 -7.99
N LEU A 412 42.39 -8.54 -7.26
CA LEU A 412 43.29 -7.96 -6.25
C LEU A 412 44.38 -7.02 -6.82
N LYS A 413 44.71 -7.09 -8.12
CA LYS A 413 45.72 -6.21 -8.72
C LYS A 413 45.24 -4.76 -8.81
N GLU A 414 43.94 -4.59 -9.09
CA GLU A 414 43.33 -3.29 -9.38
C GLU A 414 42.44 -2.76 -8.24
N LEU A 415 41.97 -3.65 -7.35
CA LEU A 415 41.15 -3.28 -6.19
C LEU A 415 41.97 -2.57 -5.11
N LYS A 416 41.54 -1.38 -4.69
CA LYS A 416 42.16 -0.63 -3.58
C LYS A 416 41.10 -0.05 -2.66
N VAL A 417 41.46 0.12 -1.38
CA VAL A 417 40.62 0.76 -0.36
C VAL A 417 41.40 1.92 0.26
N THR A 418 40.72 3.04 0.47
CA THR A 418 41.29 4.25 1.09
C THR A 418 40.34 4.85 2.13
N ASP A 419 40.88 5.51 3.16
CA ASP A 419 40.10 6.25 4.15
C ASP A 419 39.61 7.61 3.62
N LYS A 420 38.84 8.35 4.43
CA LYS A 420 38.34 9.69 4.06
C LYS A 420 39.42 10.75 3.80
N ASN A 421 40.67 10.48 4.21
CA ASN A 421 41.84 11.33 3.99
C ASN A 421 42.74 10.80 2.85
N GLN A 422 42.26 9.81 2.08
CA GLN A 422 42.96 9.14 0.99
C GLN A 422 44.16 8.25 1.41
N ASN A 423 44.29 7.91 2.70
CA ASN A 423 45.28 6.96 3.18
C ASN A 423 44.89 5.54 2.75
N ALA A 424 45.83 4.73 2.28
CA ALA A 424 45.58 3.34 1.90
C ALA A 424 45.23 2.48 3.12
N ILE A 425 44.16 1.68 3.01
CA ILE A 425 43.77 0.67 4.00
C ILE A 425 44.15 -0.71 3.48
N GLN A 426 44.76 -1.52 4.33
CA GLN A 426 45.20 -2.86 3.95
C GLN A 426 44.00 -3.81 3.80
N ILE A 427 43.85 -4.39 2.61
CA ILE A 427 42.95 -5.52 2.35
C ILE A 427 43.59 -6.78 2.94
N SER A 428 42.93 -7.41 3.90
CA SER A 428 43.37 -8.64 4.56
C SER A 428 43.01 -9.90 3.76
N ASP A 429 41.82 -9.92 3.16
CA ASP A 429 41.31 -11.00 2.32
C ASP A 429 40.11 -10.52 1.48
N ILE A 430 39.75 -11.26 0.43
CA ILE A 430 38.51 -11.06 -0.33
C ILE A 430 37.76 -12.38 -0.56
N THR A 431 36.43 -12.31 -0.69
CA THR A 431 35.56 -13.45 -1.04
C THR A 431 34.64 -13.04 -2.18
N LEU A 432 34.63 -13.81 -3.27
CA LEU A 432 33.79 -13.57 -4.45
C LEU A 432 32.50 -14.40 -4.33
N ASP A 433 31.34 -13.75 -4.46
CA ASP A 433 30.05 -14.39 -4.71
C ASP A 433 29.64 -14.05 -6.15
N THR A 434 29.97 -14.93 -7.09
CA THR A 434 29.65 -14.72 -8.51
C THR A 434 28.15 -14.77 -8.77
N SER A 435 27.40 -15.58 -8.00
CA SER A 435 25.96 -15.75 -8.15
C SER A 435 25.16 -14.46 -7.92
N LYS A 436 25.70 -13.57 -7.07
CA LYS A 436 25.14 -12.23 -6.82
C LYS A 436 25.98 -11.10 -7.40
N SER A 437 27.13 -11.40 -7.99
CA SER A 437 28.13 -10.42 -8.43
C SER A 437 28.59 -9.48 -7.30
N LEU A 438 28.80 -10.05 -6.10
CA LEU A 438 29.20 -9.33 -4.89
C LEU A 438 30.60 -9.77 -4.43
N LEU A 439 31.40 -8.80 -4.02
CA LEU A 439 32.75 -8.99 -3.50
C LEU A 439 32.81 -8.56 -2.03
N ILE A 440 33.10 -9.49 -1.13
CA ILE A 440 33.32 -9.18 0.29
C ILE A 440 34.82 -8.91 0.50
N ILE A 441 35.15 -7.67 0.85
CA ILE A 441 36.48 -7.17 1.19
C ILE A 441 36.63 -7.19 2.70
N LYS A 442 37.72 -7.76 3.23
CA LYS A 442 38.02 -7.81 4.68
C LYS A 442 39.22 -6.93 5.02
N GLY A 443 39.19 -6.26 6.17
CA GLY A 443 40.23 -5.34 6.65
C GLY A 443 39.93 -4.83 8.06
N ASP A 444 40.59 -3.74 8.48
CA ASP A 444 40.16 -2.91 9.61
C ASP A 444 39.50 -1.65 9.04
N PHE A 445 38.20 -1.50 9.27
CA PHE A 445 37.37 -0.43 8.70
C PHE A 445 36.73 0.41 9.81
N ASN A 446 37.56 0.96 10.70
CA ASN A 446 37.11 1.86 11.77
C ASN A 446 36.19 3.00 11.23
N PRO A 447 34.89 3.03 11.60
CA PRO A 447 33.92 3.97 11.02
C PRO A 447 34.22 5.45 11.33
N LYS A 448 35.13 5.76 12.27
CA LYS A 448 35.62 7.13 12.50
C LYS A 448 36.57 7.62 11.40
N GLN A 449 37.22 6.71 10.68
CA GLN A 449 38.10 6.97 9.53
C GLN A 449 37.34 6.88 8.19
N GLY A 450 36.18 6.22 8.17
CA GLY A 450 35.28 6.18 7.03
C GLY A 450 34.52 7.50 6.78
N HIS A 451 33.69 7.58 5.74
CA HIS A 451 33.46 6.54 4.73
C HIS A 451 34.72 6.23 3.91
N PHE A 452 34.89 4.96 3.54
CA PHE A 452 36.01 4.47 2.74
C PHE A 452 35.72 4.61 1.25
N ASN A 453 36.73 4.90 0.43
CA ASN A 453 36.63 4.87 -1.02
C ASN A 453 37.21 3.55 -1.55
N ILE A 454 36.40 2.81 -2.31
CA ILE A 454 36.76 1.57 -3.01
C ILE A 454 37.00 1.93 -4.47
N SER A 455 38.15 1.55 -5.02
CA SER A 455 38.48 1.80 -6.42
C SER A 455 38.79 0.51 -7.17
N TYR A 456 38.28 0.38 -8.39
CA TYR A 456 38.56 -0.74 -9.30
C TYR A 456 38.43 -0.28 -10.77
N ASN A 457 39.44 -0.54 -11.61
CA ASN A 457 39.46 -0.16 -13.03
C ASN A 457 39.05 1.30 -13.34
N GLY A 458 39.41 2.24 -12.46
CA GLY A 458 39.08 3.66 -12.58
C GLY A 458 37.74 4.08 -11.98
N ASN A 459 36.79 3.15 -11.78
CA ASN A 459 35.60 3.42 -10.99
C ASN A 459 36.00 3.62 -9.52
N ASN A 460 35.42 4.64 -8.89
CA ASN A 460 35.62 4.97 -7.49
C ASN A 460 34.24 5.12 -6.84
N VAL A 461 33.99 4.36 -5.76
CA VAL A 461 32.72 4.41 -5.02
C VAL A 461 33.02 4.62 -3.54
N THR A 462 32.33 5.60 -2.94
CA THR A 462 32.36 5.78 -1.49
C THR A 462 31.41 4.79 -0.84
N THR A 463 31.90 4.07 0.16
CA THR A 463 31.07 3.14 0.95
C THR A 463 29.92 3.87 1.63
N ARG A 464 28.71 3.33 1.52
CA ARG A 464 27.62 3.61 2.48
C ARG A 464 27.74 2.68 3.69
N GLN A 465 27.07 2.99 4.79
CA GLN A 465 26.87 2.03 5.89
C GLN A 465 25.56 1.28 5.65
N SER A 466 25.55 -0.05 5.78
CA SER A 466 24.28 -0.81 5.75
C SER A 466 23.38 -0.41 6.91
N TRP A 467 22.07 -0.63 6.79
CA TRP A 467 21.15 -0.29 7.88
C TRP A 467 21.40 -1.13 9.13
N GLU A 468 21.82 -2.40 9.00
CA GLU A 468 22.20 -3.23 10.15
C GLU A 468 23.41 -2.64 10.90
N PHE A 469 24.39 -2.14 10.15
CA PHE A 469 25.58 -1.53 10.75
C PHE A 469 25.26 -0.16 11.37
N LYS A 470 24.39 0.63 10.74
CA LYS A 470 23.83 1.85 11.34
C LYS A 470 23.07 1.54 12.63
N ASP A 471 22.29 0.45 12.69
CA ASP A 471 21.62 0.01 13.91
C ASP A 471 22.62 -0.40 15.00
N GLN A 472 23.64 -1.21 14.66
CA GLN A 472 24.71 -1.61 15.58
C GLN A 472 25.40 -0.40 16.23
N LEU A 473 25.67 0.65 15.46
CA LEU A 473 26.34 1.86 15.94
C LEU A 473 25.38 2.81 16.67
N TYR A 474 24.21 3.09 16.09
CA TYR A 474 23.39 4.27 16.38
C TYR A 474 21.95 3.99 16.80
N ALA A 475 21.50 2.74 16.90
CA ALA A 475 20.17 2.45 17.43
C ALA A 475 19.98 3.09 18.83
N TYR A 476 18.86 3.80 18.99
CA TYR A 476 18.58 4.66 20.13
C TYR A 476 17.22 4.34 20.75
N SER A 477 17.16 4.34 22.08
CA SER A 477 15.95 3.98 22.85
C SER A 477 15.38 5.13 23.71
N GLY A 478 15.99 6.32 23.65
CA GLY A 478 15.49 7.50 24.37
C GLY A 478 14.37 8.25 23.64
N ASN A 479 13.96 9.38 24.20
CA ASN A 479 12.88 10.21 23.65
C ASN A 479 13.31 10.90 22.33
N LEU A 480 12.36 11.13 21.44
CA LEU A 480 12.53 11.76 20.11
C LEU A 480 11.36 12.71 19.83
N GLY A 481 11.65 13.76 19.07
CA GLY A 481 10.76 14.89 18.80
C GLY A 481 10.98 16.06 19.75
N ALA A 482 10.00 16.96 19.82
CA ALA A 482 9.99 18.11 20.71
C ALA A 482 9.00 17.92 21.88
N VAL A 483 9.48 18.08 23.11
CA VAL A 483 8.69 18.01 24.34
C VAL A 483 8.59 19.40 24.96
N LEU A 484 7.39 19.97 24.93
CA LEU A 484 7.05 21.25 25.55
C LEU A 484 6.78 21.05 27.05
N ASN A 485 7.38 21.88 27.91
CA ASN A 485 7.14 21.81 29.35
C ASN A 485 5.75 22.37 29.75
N GLN A 486 5.40 22.34 31.04
CA GLN A 486 4.04 22.62 31.50
C GLN A 486 3.56 24.07 31.26
N ASP A 487 4.43 25.08 31.34
CA ASP A 487 4.10 26.49 31.11
C ASP A 487 4.46 27.00 29.70
N GLY A 488 5.04 26.13 28.87
CA GLY A 488 5.52 26.44 27.52
C GLY A 488 6.81 27.26 27.47
N SER A 489 7.45 27.57 28.59
CA SER A 489 8.70 28.37 28.61
C SER A 489 9.94 27.62 28.09
N LYS A 490 9.87 26.29 27.97
CA LYS A 490 10.98 25.44 27.50
C LYS A 490 10.53 24.31 26.59
N VAL A 491 11.39 23.96 25.64
CA VAL A 491 11.27 22.77 24.78
C VAL A 491 12.54 21.95 24.88
N GLU A 492 12.41 20.66 25.20
CA GLU A 492 13.49 19.68 25.01
C GLU A 492 13.31 19.02 23.64
N ALA A 493 14.29 19.17 22.75
CA ALA A 493 14.21 18.69 21.38
C ALA A 493 15.28 17.63 21.08
N SER A 494 14.92 16.54 20.40
CA SER A 494 15.82 15.46 20.03
C SER A 494 15.49 14.85 18.65
N LEU A 495 16.44 14.89 17.73
CA LEU A 495 16.33 14.34 16.37
C LEU A 495 17.43 13.30 16.10
N TRP A 496 17.08 12.11 15.61
CA TRP A 496 18.06 11.11 15.19
C TRP A 496 18.50 11.35 13.74
N SER A 497 19.78 11.64 13.53
CA SER A 497 20.41 11.83 12.21
C SER A 497 21.94 11.60 12.33
N PRO A 498 22.40 10.34 12.41
CA PRO A 498 23.80 10.03 12.70
C PRO A 498 24.78 10.57 11.67
N SER A 499 24.40 10.56 10.37
CA SER A 499 25.25 10.99 9.25
C SER A 499 25.43 12.50 9.12
N ALA A 500 24.63 13.32 9.82
CA ALA A 500 24.71 14.79 9.70
C ALA A 500 26.06 15.35 10.21
N ASP A 501 26.53 16.41 9.56
CA ASP A 501 27.65 17.23 10.03
C ASP A 501 27.18 18.30 11.04
N SER A 502 25.99 18.86 10.82
CA SER A 502 25.33 19.80 11.72
C SER A 502 23.82 19.75 11.54
N VAL A 503 23.07 19.90 12.62
CA VAL A 503 21.61 20.12 12.62
C VAL A 503 21.29 21.46 13.28
N THR A 504 20.46 22.26 12.63
CA THR A 504 19.98 23.56 13.13
C THR A 504 18.45 23.54 13.15
N MET A 505 17.83 23.88 14.26
CA MET A 505 16.39 24.12 14.30
C MET A 505 16.10 25.55 13.81
N ILE A 506 15.15 25.68 12.89
CA ILE A 506 14.60 26.96 12.43
C ILE A 506 13.22 27.11 13.05
N ILE A 507 12.98 28.21 13.76
CA ILE A 507 11.71 28.50 14.42
C ILE A 507 10.97 29.57 13.61
N TYR A 508 9.69 29.32 13.33
CA TYR A 508 8.78 30.18 12.59
C TYR A 508 7.66 30.67 13.50
N ASP A 509 7.16 31.86 13.21
CA ASP A 509 6.16 32.53 14.03
C ASP A 509 4.80 31.80 14.03
N LYS A 510 4.21 31.67 15.23
CA LYS A 510 2.89 31.05 15.43
C LYS A 510 1.74 31.77 14.73
N ASP A 511 1.83 33.09 14.57
CA ASP A 511 0.78 33.93 13.97
C ASP A 511 1.09 34.21 12.48
N ASN A 512 2.29 33.83 12.01
CA ASN A 512 2.71 33.88 10.60
C ASN A 512 3.79 32.82 10.32
N GLN A 513 3.37 31.62 9.91
CA GLN A 513 4.26 30.46 9.69
C GLN A 513 5.35 30.66 8.61
N ASN A 514 5.35 31.77 7.87
CA ASN A 514 6.39 32.11 6.89
C ASN A 514 7.46 33.06 7.46
N ARG A 515 7.24 33.64 8.65
CA ARG A 515 8.23 34.49 9.33
C ARG A 515 9.15 33.62 10.19
N VAL A 516 10.42 33.47 9.80
CA VAL A 516 11.46 32.95 10.70
C VAL A 516 11.68 33.95 11.85
N VAL A 517 11.70 33.46 13.09
CA VAL A 517 11.89 34.27 14.31
C VAL A 517 13.20 33.96 15.03
N ALA A 518 13.72 32.73 14.91
CA ALA A 518 14.98 32.32 15.51
C ALA A 518 15.57 31.11 14.78
N THR A 519 16.87 30.89 14.95
CA THR A 519 17.54 29.62 14.64
C THR A 519 18.43 29.21 15.81
N THR A 520 18.63 27.90 16.03
CA THR A 520 19.58 27.41 17.03
C THR A 520 20.27 26.12 16.56
N PRO A 521 21.60 25.98 16.75
CA PRO A 521 22.26 24.71 16.52
C PRO A 521 21.84 23.68 17.58
N LEU A 522 21.91 22.40 17.20
CA LEU A 522 21.79 21.24 18.10
C LEU A 522 23.17 20.59 18.31
N VAL A 523 23.30 19.78 19.36
CA VAL A 523 24.53 19.06 19.71
C VAL A 523 24.35 17.55 19.50
N LYS A 524 25.26 16.91 18.76
CA LYS A 524 25.24 15.45 18.49
C LYS A 524 25.80 14.64 19.67
N ASN A 525 25.08 13.59 20.08
CA ASN A 525 25.54 12.60 21.04
C ASN A 525 26.14 11.34 20.35
N ASN A 526 26.65 10.40 21.15
CA ASN A 526 27.33 9.18 20.67
C ASN A 526 26.43 8.19 19.90
N LYS A 527 25.10 8.35 19.92
CA LYS A 527 24.12 7.56 19.17
C LYS A 527 23.53 8.31 17.97
N GLY A 528 24.16 9.41 17.56
CA GLY A 528 23.71 10.17 16.39
C GLY A 528 22.45 11.00 16.61
N VAL A 529 22.04 11.19 17.86
CA VAL A 529 20.92 12.07 18.20
C VAL A 529 21.43 13.48 18.45
N TRP A 530 20.81 14.43 17.77
CA TRP A 530 21.02 15.87 17.89
C TRP A 530 20.03 16.41 18.90
N GLN A 531 20.51 17.17 19.89
CA GLN A 531 19.71 17.61 21.02
C GLN A 531 19.92 19.11 21.31
N THR A 532 18.86 19.77 21.79
CA THR A 532 18.94 21.14 22.35
C THR A 532 17.82 21.37 23.36
N ILE A 533 17.96 22.42 24.18
CA ILE A 533 16.91 22.93 25.06
C ILE A 533 16.63 24.37 24.66
N LEU A 534 15.41 24.65 24.20
CA LEU A 534 14.94 26.00 23.96
C LEU A 534 14.54 26.64 25.29
N ASP A 535 14.94 27.89 25.50
CA ASP A 535 14.58 28.71 26.65
C ASP A 535 14.52 30.20 26.25
N THR A 536 14.45 31.10 27.23
CA THR A 536 14.28 32.55 27.00
C THR A 536 15.41 33.22 26.20
N LYS A 537 16.55 32.56 25.94
CA LYS A 537 17.66 33.11 25.14
C LYS A 537 17.26 33.53 23.72
N LEU A 538 16.24 32.90 23.13
CA LEU A 538 15.75 33.23 21.78
C LEU A 538 14.69 34.35 21.76
N GLY A 539 14.49 35.07 22.88
CA GLY A 539 13.49 36.14 22.99
C GLY A 539 12.03 35.66 23.08
N ILE A 540 11.79 34.36 22.92
CA ILE A 540 10.48 33.73 23.04
C ILE A 540 10.24 33.35 24.52
N LYS A 541 9.15 33.88 25.10
CA LYS A 541 8.75 33.60 26.50
C LYS A 541 7.92 32.32 26.65
N ASN A 542 7.20 31.94 25.60
CA ASN A 542 6.35 30.76 25.55
C ASN A 542 6.35 30.23 24.11
N TYR A 543 6.76 28.99 23.93
CA TYR A 543 6.92 28.32 22.63
C TYR A 543 5.62 27.70 22.11
N THR A 544 4.54 27.61 22.90
CA THR A 544 3.26 27.03 22.48
C THR A 544 2.76 27.66 21.18
N GLY A 545 2.50 26.81 20.18
CA GLY A 545 2.00 27.20 18.86
C GLY A 545 3.06 27.70 17.87
N TYR A 546 4.30 27.97 18.29
CA TYR A 546 5.38 28.26 17.34
C TYR A 546 5.71 27.02 16.51
N TYR A 547 6.12 27.25 15.26
CA TYR A 547 6.43 26.17 14.33
C TYR A 547 7.94 26.00 14.15
N TYR A 548 8.36 24.82 13.68
CA TYR A 548 9.76 24.53 13.44
C TYR A 548 9.99 23.56 12.27
N LEU A 549 11.19 23.67 11.69
CA LEU A 549 11.81 22.68 10.81
C LEU A 549 13.25 22.47 11.28
N TYR A 550 13.87 21.35 10.88
CA TYR A 550 15.31 21.17 11.04
C TYR A 550 16.03 21.37 9.71
N GLU A 551 17.02 22.26 9.66
CA GLU A 551 18.01 22.29 8.58
C GLU A 551 19.15 21.32 8.92
N ILE A 552 19.29 20.27 8.12
CA ILE A 552 20.37 19.29 8.22
C ILE A 552 21.41 19.59 7.15
N LYS A 553 22.69 19.55 7.53
CA LYS A 553 23.83 19.66 6.62
C LYS A 553 24.60 18.35 6.53
N ARG A 554 24.93 17.93 5.30
CA ARG A 554 25.84 16.82 4.99
C ARG A 554 26.74 17.23 3.82
N GLY A 555 28.05 17.34 4.07
CA GLY A 555 29.01 17.86 3.10
C GLY A 555 28.73 19.32 2.73
N LYS A 556 28.40 19.57 1.46
CA LYS A 556 27.98 20.90 0.98
C LYS A 556 26.47 21.12 1.09
N ASP A 557 25.70 20.04 1.11
CA ASP A 557 24.26 20.11 0.90
C ASP A 557 23.54 20.42 2.21
N LYS A 558 22.43 21.15 2.07
CA LYS A 558 21.51 21.53 3.15
C LYS A 558 20.10 21.16 2.74
N VAL A 559 19.32 20.67 3.69
CA VAL A 559 17.91 20.34 3.46
C VAL A 559 17.08 20.62 4.71
N LYS A 560 15.85 21.12 4.51
CA LYS A 560 14.89 21.42 5.58
C LYS A 560 13.89 20.29 5.70
N ILE A 561 13.82 19.66 6.87
CA ILE A 561 13.01 18.47 7.13
C ILE A 561 11.95 18.72 8.20
N LEU A 562 10.85 17.98 8.07
CA LEU A 562 9.82 17.83 9.08
C LEU A 562 10.32 16.87 10.17
N ASP A 563 10.06 17.20 11.44
CA ASP A 563 10.31 16.30 12.57
C ASP A 563 9.39 15.06 12.47
N PRO A 564 9.92 13.83 12.35
CA PRO A 564 9.11 12.63 12.21
C PRO A 564 8.32 12.30 13.48
N TYR A 565 8.62 12.95 14.61
CA TYR A 565 7.90 12.86 15.88
C TYR A 565 7.10 14.14 16.20
N ALA A 566 6.85 15.02 15.21
CA ALA A 566 6.01 16.21 15.35
C ALA A 566 4.61 15.86 15.90
N LYS A 567 4.18 16.53 16.98
CA LYS A 567 2.91 16.23 17.66
C LYS A 567 1.71 16.99 17.07
N SER A 568 1.98 18.07 16.34
CA SER A 568 1.04 18.79 15.48
C SER A 568 1.83 19.57 14.41
N LEU A 569 1.12 20.25 13.51
CA LEU A 569 1.67 20.99 12.37
C LEU A 569 1.04 22.38 12.24
N ALA A 570 1.70 23.27 11.48
CA ALA A 570 1.04 24.43 10.87
C ALA A 570 -0.08 24.01 9.91
N GLU A 571 -0.89 24.95 9.44
CA GLU A 571 -1.78 24.68 8.30
C GLU A 571 -0.97 24.31 7.05
N TRP A 572 -1.42 23.27 6.36
CA TRP A 572 -0.71 22.71 5.21
C TRP A 572 -1.46 22.95 3.90
N ASP A 573 -0.70 23.28 2.85
CA ASP A 573 -1.16 23.35 1.47
C ASP A 573 -0.02 22.88 0.55
N SER A 574 -0.20 21.71 -0.08
CA SER A 574 0.81 21.14 -0.98
C SER A 574 1.13 22.00 -2.20
N ASN A 575 0.27 22.97 -2.55
CA ASN A 575 0.55 23.92 -3.63
C ASN A 575 1.64 24.95 -3.26
N THR A 576 2.03 25.04 -1.98
CA THR A 576 3.09 25.95 -1.51
C THR A 576 4.50 25.36 -1.55
N VAL A 577 4.62 24.08 -1.94
CA VAL A 577 5.88 23.34 -2.08
C VAL A 577 6.84 24.04 -3.05
N ASN A 578 8.10 24.16 -2.64
CA ASN A 578 9.19 24.71 -3.43
C ASN A 578 10.52 24.00 -3.09
N ASP A 579 11.60 24.29 -3.83
CA ASP A 579 12.92 23.66 -3.69
C ASP A 579 13.54 23.79 -2.28
N ASP A 580 13.14 24.78 -1.47
CA ASP A 580 13.68 25.03 -0.12
C ASP A 580 12.78 24.48 1.01
N ILE A 581 11.45 24.71 0.93
CA ILE A 581 10.46 24.18 1.86
C ILE A 581 9.44 23.34 1.09
N LYS A 582 9.54 22.03 1.27
CA LYS A 582 8.75 20.99 0.60
C LYS A 582 7.95 20.09 1.56
N THR A 583 7.82 20.48 2.83
CA THR A 583 7.10 19.75 3.88
C THR A 583 6.34 20.73 4.78
N ALA A 584 5.31 20.25 5.47
CA ALA A 584 4.66 21.02 6.54
C ALA A 584 5.63 21.32 7.70
N LYS A 585 5.36 22.38 8.45
CA LYS A 585 6.16 22.79 9.61
C LYS A 585 5.62 22.14 10.88
N ALA A 586 6.47 21.53 11.68
CA ALA A 586 6.10 20.95 12.98
C ALA A 586 5.69 22.05 13.96
N ALA A 587 4.81 21.75 14.94
CA ALA A 587 4.36 22.72 15.94
C ALA A 587 4.73 22.29 17.37
N PHE A 588 5.15 23.24 18.20
CA PHE A 588 5.32 23.01 19.64
C PHE A 588 3.96 23.03 20.34
N VAL A 589 3.52 21.86 20.81
CA VAL A 589 2.26 21.66 21.53
C VAL A 589 2.48 20.76 22.74
N ASN A 590 1.60 20.85 23.74
CA ASN A 590 1.55 19.90 24.85
C ASN A 590 0.20 19.15 24.80
N PRO A 591 0.13 17.99 24.11
CA PRO A 591 -1.13 17.28 23.88
C PRO A 591 -1.93 16.99 25.17
N SER A 592 -1.23 16.70 26.28
CA SER A 592 -1.87 16.32 27.56
C SER A 592 -2.79 17.40 28.12
N GLN A 593 -2.52 18.68 27.84
CA GLN A 593 -3.31 19.83 28.31
C GLN A 593 -4.56 20.11 27.46
N LEU A 594 -4.73 19.39 26.35
CA LEU A 594 -5.73 19.68 25.32
C LEU A 594 -6.90 18.69 25.36
N GLY A 595 -8.10 19.18 25.06
CA GLY A 595 -9.34 18.38 25.03
C GLY A 595 -9.84 17.91 26.41
N PRO A 596 -10.84 17.01 26.44
CA PRO A 596 -11.42 16.50 27.68
C PRO A 596 -10.39 15.81 28.59
N GLN A 597 -10.12 16.41 29.74
CA GLN A 597 -9.11 15.93 30.70
C GLN A 597 -9.50 14.59 31.38
N ASN A 598 -10.76 14.17 31.24
CA ASN A 598 -11.29 12.89 31.70
C ASN A 598 -11.42 11.84 30.58
N LEU A 599 -10.75 12.03 29.43
CA LEU A 599 -10.72 11.05 28.34
C LEU A 599 -10.07 9.74 28.80
N SER A 600 -10.74 8.62 28.55
CA SER A 600 -10.35 7.27 28.96
C SER A 600 -10.89 6.24 27.97
N PHE A 601 -10.23 5.09 27.80
CA PHE A 601 -10.66 4.01 26.89
C PHE A 601 -12.14 3.61 27.02
N ALA A 602 -12.69 3.09 25.91
CA ALA A 602 -14.10 2.78 25.78
C ALA A 602 -14.61 1.72 26.78
N LYS A 603 -15.88 1.85 27.15
CA LYS A 603 -16.61 0.90 28.00
C LYS A 603 -17.76 0.28 27.20
N ILE A 604 -17.39 -0.54 26.22
CA ILE A 604 -18.32 -1.12 25.25
C ILE A 604 -19.11 -2.27 25.89
N ALA A 605 -20.44 -2.16 25.93
CA ALA A 605 -21.30 -3.15 26.56
C ALA A 605 -21.25 -4.52 25.85
N ASN A 606 -20.99 -5.58 26.62
CA ASN A 606 -20.88 -6.97 26.17
C ASN A 606 -19.82 -7.24 25.09
N PHE A 607 -18.78 -6.41 25.05
CA PHE A 607 -17.56 -6.64 24.28
C PHE A 607 -16.50 -7.29 25.18
N LYS A 608 -16.03 -8.49 24.82
CA LYS A 608 -15.09 -9.31 25.61
C LYS A 608 -13.87 -9.80 24.80
N GLY A 609 -13.82 -9.53 23.50
CA GLY A 609 -12.77 -9.97 22.59
C GLY A 609 -13.09 -9.61 21.15
N ARG A 610 -12.13 -9.77 20.24
CA ARG A 610 -12.20 -9.32 18.83
C ARG A 610 -13.47 -9.77 18.08
N GLN A 611 -13.88 -11.04 18.24
CA GLN A 611 -15.11 -11.60 17.64
C GLN A 611 -16.42 -10.90 18.06
N ASP A 612 -16.41 -10.15 19.17
CA ASP A 612 -17.56 -9.39 19.65
C ASP A 612 -17.74 -8.06 18.91
N ALA A 613 -16.73 -7.61 18.15
CA ALA A 613 -16.78 -6.34 17.44
C ALA A 613 -17.70 -6.41 16.20
N VAL A 614 -18.48 -5.35 16.08
CA VAL A 614 -19.09 -4.86 14.85
C VAL A 614 -18.44 -3.51 14.56
N ILE A 615 -17.60 -3.49 13.53
CA ILE A 615 -16.81 -2.33 13.08
C ILE A 615 -17.57 -1.60 11.98
N TYR A 616 -17.58 -0.27 12.04
CA TYR A 616 -18.20 0.63 11.07
C TYR A 616 -17.16 1.60 10.53
N GLU A 617 -16.77 1.44 9.26
CA GLU A 617 -15.73 2.26 8.61
C GLU A 617 -16.31 3.52 7.99
N ALA A 618 -15.89 4.69 8.47
CA ALA A 618 -16.33 6.00 7.99
C ALA A 618 -15.17 6.96 7.76
N HIS A 619 -15.29 7.79 6.73
CA HIS A 619 -14.41 8.93 6.52
C HIS A 619 -15.01 10.19 7.16
N VAL A 620 -14.17 11.03 7.77
CA VAL A 620 -14.63 12.17 8.59
C VAL A 620 -15.36 13.21 7.75
N ARG A 621 -14.90 13.45 6.52
CA ARG A 621 -15.54 14.35 5.56
C ARG A 621 -16.90 13.80 5.10
N ASP A 622 -16.94 12.57 4.58
CA ASP A 622 -18.11 11.91 4.00
C ASP A 622 -19.33 12.00 4.90
N PHE A 623 -19.13 11.66 6.18
CA PHE A 623 -20.21 11.45 7.14
C PHE A 623 -21.01 12.74 7.43
N THR A 624 -20.48 13.92 7.10
CA THR A 624 -21.16 15.20 7.32
C THR A 624 -21.13 16.18 6.15
N THR A 625 -20.56 15.81 4.99
CA THR A 625 -20.47 16.70 3.83
C THR A 625 -21.74 16.80 2.98
N ASP A 626 -22.77 16.01 3.24
CA ASP A 626 -24.06 16.08 2.54
C ASP A 626 -24.75 17.46 2.67
N ARG A 627 -25.12 18.06 1.53
CA ARG A 627 -25.90 19.30 1.43
C ARG A 627 -27.22 19.25 2.19
N SER A 628 -27.82 18.07 2.36
CA SER A 628 -29.06 17.91 3.15
C SER A 628 -28.89 18.29 4.63
N LEU A 629 -27.64 18.45 5.10
CA LEU A 629 -27.30 18.90 6.45
C LEU A 629 -27.09 20.42 6.59
N ASP A 630 -27.11 21.17 5.49
CA ASP A 630 -26.92 22.62 5.54
C ASP A 630 -28.03 23.26 6.40
N GLY A 631 -27.63 24.11 7.35
CA GLY A 631 -28.53 24.67 8.37
C GLY A 631 -28.96 23.72 9.49
N LYS A 632 -28.51 22.45 9.49
CA LYS A 632 -28.77 21.45 10.57
C LYS A 632 -27.55 21.16 11.44
N LEU A 633 -26.34 21.31 10.91
CA LEU A 633 -25.09 21.23 11.68
C LEU A 633 -24.83 22.55 12.42
N LYS A 634 -24.20 22.46 13.60
CA LYS A 634 -23.73 23.62 14.37
C LYS A 634 -22.26 23.91 14.11
N ASN A 635 -21.47 22.87 13.90
CA ASN A 635 -20.04 22.94 13.59
C ASN A 635 -19.83 22.93 12.06
N GLN A 636 -18.64 23.29 11.60
CA GLN A 636 -18.29 23.26 10.18
C GLN A 636 -18.35 21.82 9.64
N PHE A 637 -19.02 21.63 8.51
CA PHE A 637 -19.18 20.32 7.88
C PHE A 637 -17.83 19.66 7.54
N GLY A 638 -17.77 18.34 7.64
CA GLY A 638 -16.58 17.55 7.34
C GLY A 638 -15.47 17.59 8.39
N THR A 639 -15.78 18.03 9.61
CA THR A 639 -14.82 18.13 10.73
C THR A 639 -15.10 17.10 11.83
N PHE A 640 -14.12 16.90 12.73
CA PHE A 640 -14.31 16.07 13.92
C PHE A 640 -15.49 16.55 14.80
N ALA A 641 -15.69 17.87 14.88
CA ALA A 641 -16.77 18.48 15.63
C ALA A 641 -18.14 18.18 15.00
N ALA A 642 -18.30 18.35 13.68
CA ALA A 642 -19.54 18.00 12.98
C ALA A 642 -19.85 16.50 13.04
N PHE A 643 -18.85 15.62 12.95
CA PHE A 643 -19.03 14.17 13.09
C PHE A 643 -19.69 13.82 14.43
N SER A 644 -19.30 14.52 15.50
CA SER A 644 -19.85 14.33 16.85
C SER A 644 -21.36 14.57 16.94
N GLU A 645 -21.92 15.47 16.12
CA GLU A 645 -23.36 15.75 16.04
C GLU A 645 -24.17 14.59 15.42
N LYS A 646 -23.51 13.63 14.78
CA LYS A 646 -24.14 12.50 14.07
C LYS A 646 -23.99 11.15 14.76
N LEU A 647 -23.22 11.06 15.85
CA LEU A 647 -22.95 9.81 16.57
C LEU A 647 -24.21 9.09 17.11
N ASP A 648 -25.30 9.83 17.38
CA ASP A 648 -26.58 9.25 17.80
C ASP A 648 -27.19 8.30 16.75
N TYR A 649 -26.85 8.46 15.46
CA TYR A 649 -27.23 7.52 14.40
C TYR A 649 -26.50 6.19 14.57
N LEU A 650 -25.17 6.24 14.73
CA LEU A 650 -24.32 5.04 14.89
C LEU A 650 -24.62 4.29 16.20
N GLN A 651 -24.91 5.03 17.28
CA GLN A 651 -25.36 4.45 18.53
C GLN A 651 -26.68 3.66 18.36
N LYS A 652 -27.64 4.20 17.59
CA LYS A 652 -28.93 3.53 17.29
C LYS A 652 -28.78 2.36 16.31
N LEU A 653 -27.85 2.46 15.35
CA LEU A 653 -27.45 1.36 14.46
C LEU A 653 -26.86 0.19 15.27
N GLY A 654 -26.25 0.47 16.43
CA GLY A 654 -25.83 -0.53 17.41
C GLY A 654 -24.42 -1.08 17.19
N VAL A 655 -23.62 -0.42 16.35
CA VAL A 655 -22.21 -0.78 16.11
C VAL A 655 -21.38 -0.67 17.39
N THR A 656 -20.20 -1.29 17.42
CA THR A 656 -19.32 -1.28 18.60
C THR A 656 -18.12 -0.37 18.44
N HIS A 657 -17.56 -0.31 17.23
CA HIS A 657 -16.34 0.43 16.93
C HIS A 657 -16.57 1.25 15.66
N ILE A 658 -16.16 2.51 15.70
CA ILE A 658 -16.10 3.38 14.52
C ILE A 658 -14.66 3.37 14.05
N GLN A 659 -14.39 2.80 12.88
CA GLN A 659 -13.12 2.96 12.20
C GLN A 659 -13.14 4.26 11.43
N LEU A 660 -12.18 5.14 11.71
CA LEU A 660 -11.95 6.35 10.94
C LEU A 660 -10.86 6.08 9.90
N LEU A 661 -11.13 6.42 8.64
CA LEU A 661 -10.09 6.56 7.60
C LEU A 661 -9.00 7.56 8.04
N PRO A 662 -7.81 7.58 7.40
CA PRO A 662 -6.63 8.26 7.92
C PRO A 662 -6.84 9.69 8.44
N VAL A 663 -6.71 9.86 9.76
CA VAL A 663 -6.79 11.16 10.48
C VAL A 663 -5.42 11.79 10.76
N LEU A 664 -4.35 11.03 10.52
CA LEU A 664 -2.97 11.51 10.57
C LEU A 664 -2.68 12.45 9.39
N SER A 665 -1.61 13.24 9.46
CA SER A 665 -1.29 14.19 8.40
C SER A 665 -0.93 13.48 7.10
N TYR A 666 -1.62 13.87 6.02
CA TYR A 666 -1.38 13.42 4.65
C TYR A 666 -0.97 14.59 3.74
N PHE A 667 -0.34 14.28 2.61
CA PHE A 667 0.44 15.25 1.82
C PHE A 667 -0.37 16.02 0.77
N TYR A 668 -1.10 15.36 -0.14
CA TYR A 668 -1.79 16.06 -1.23
C TYR A 668 -3.14 16.61 -0.75
N VAL A 669 -3.11 17.84 -0.22
CA VAL A 669 -4.27 18.56 0.29
C VAL A 669 -3.95 20.05 0.48
N ASN A 670 -4.97 20.89 0.32
CA ASN A 670 -5.03 22.26 0.83
C ASN A 670 -5.95 22.29 2.06
N GLU A 671 -5.39 22.27 3.27
CA GLU A 671 -6.17 22.30 4.52
C GLU A 671 -6.97 23.60 4.70
N MET A 672 -6.64 24.66 3.96
CA MET A 672 -7.30 25.96 4.01
C MET A 672 -8.54 26.05 3.11
N ASP A 673 -8.63 25.23 2.06
CA ASP A 673 -9.85 25.13 1.26
C ASP A 673 -10.81 24.09 1.85
N LYS A 674 -11.74 24.57 2.69
CA LYS A 674 -12.84 23.77 3.24
C LYS A 674 -14.05 23.69 2.31
N SER A 675 -14.02 24.30 1.11
CA SER A 675 -15.17 24.36 0.21
C SER A 675 -15.69 22.98 -0.17
N ARG A 676 -16.94 22.90 -0.62
CA ARG A 676 -17.59 21.63 -0.99
C ARG A 676 -17.44 21.39 -2.49
N SER A 677 -16.82 20.29 -2.90
CA SER A 677 -16.72 19.88 -4.31
C SER A 677 -18.06 19.30 -4.77
N THR A 678 -18.90 20.13 -5.40
CA THR A 678 -20.30 19.76 -5.70
C THR A 678 -20.58 19.39 -7.16
N ALA A 679 -19.58 19.49 -8.03
CA ALA A 679 -19.63 18.83 -9.34
C ALA A 679 -19.32 17.34 -9.16
N TYR A 680 -19.93 16.48 -9.97
CA TYR A 680 -19.65 15.05 -9.97
C TYR A 680 -18.34 14.78 -10.75
N THR A 681 -17.22 14.67 -10.03
CA THR A 681 -15.88 14.36 -10.57
C THR A 681 -15.19 13.26 -9.76
N SER A 682 -14.29 12.51 -10.42
CA SER A 682 -13.53 11.38 -9.85
C SER A 682 -11.99 11.49 -10.01
N SER A 683 -11.53 12.72 -10.23
CA SER A 683 -10.12 13.12 -10.16
C SER A 683 -10.06 14.64 -9.97
N ASP A 684 -8.90 15.15 -9.54
CA ASP A 684 -8.58 16.58 -9.42
C ASP A 684 -9.49 17.31 -8.42
N ASN A 685 -9.58 16.78 -7.20
CA ASN A 685 -10.30 17.36 -6.06
C ASN A 685 -9.35 17.67 -4.89
N ASN A 686 -9.74 18.64 -4.05
CA ASN A 686 -9.09 18.81 -2.72
C ASN A 686 -9.51 17.73 -1.70
N TYR A 687 -10.46 16.88 -2.07
CA TYR A 687 -10.83 15.71 -1.28
C TYR A 687 -9.73 14.66 -1.41
N ASN A 688 -9.34 14.05 -0.29
CA ASN A 688 -8.43 12.91 -0.25
C ASN A 688 -8.86 11.98 0.89
N TRP A 689 -8.81 10.66 0.70
CA TRP A 689 -9.00 9.67 1.78
C TRP A 689 -7.92 9.73 2.87
N GLY A 690 -6.72 10.20 2.51
CA GLY A 690 -5.58 10.39 3.42
C GLY A 690 -4.51 9.29 3.37
N TYR A 691 -4.54 8.41 2.37
CA TYR A 691 -3.51 7.36 2.15
C TYR A 691 -2.20 7.88 1.56
N ASP A 692 -1.84 9.15 1.83
CA ASP A 692 -0.61 9.81 1.38
C ASP A 692 0.20 10.31 2.58
N PRO A 693 0.89 9.46 3.35
CA PRO A 693 1.31 9.82 4.70
C PRO A 693 2.45 10.86 4.74
N GLN A 694 2.27 11.90 5.55
CA GLN A 694 3.26 12.95 5.80
C GLN A 694 3.78 12.92 7.26
N SER A 695 2.94 12.58 8.24
CA SER A 695 3.36 12.41 9.64
C SER A 695 2.57 11.30 10.33
N TYR A 696 3.25 10.53 11.19
CA TYR A 696 2.64 9.43 11.94
C TYR A 696 2.20 9.81 13.37
N PHE A 697 2.43 11.06 13.79
CA PHE A 697 2.07 11.56 15.13
C PHE A 697 1.14 12.77 15.07
N ALA A 698 1.32 13.65 14.08
CA ALA A 698 0.47 14.82 13.90
C ALA A 698 -0.82 14.46 13.14
N LEU A 699 -1.93 15.08 13.55
CA LEU A 699 -3.21 14.96 12.87
C LEU A 699 -3.28 15.86 11.64
N SER A 700 -4.02 15.44 10.62
CA SER A 700 -4.45 16.30 9.52
C SER A 700 -5.28 17.47 10.05
N GLY A 701 -5.01 18.67 9.54
CA GLY A 701 -5.80 19.87 9.76
C GLY A 701 -7.02 19.94 8.86
N MET A 702 -7.16 19.02 7.90
CA MET A 702 -8.31 19.01 6.99
C MET A 702 -9.64 18.84 7.74
N TYR A 703 -9.66 18.07 8.83
CA TYR A 703 -10.84 17.82 9.66
C TYR A 703 -10.96 18.73 10.90
N SER A 704 -10.11 19.75 11.00
CA SER A 704 -10.17 20.79 12.04
C SER A 704 -10.97 22.01 11.56
N GLU A 705 -11.72 22.64 12.46
CA GLU A 705 -12.32 23.96 12.19
C GLU A 705 -11.26 25.08 12.15
N LYS A 706 -10.08 24.84 12.74
CA LYS A 706 -9.00 25.81 12.89
C LYS A 706 -7.65 25.18 12.51
N PRO A 707 -7.39 24.85 11.24
CA PRO A 707 -6.11 24.27 10.80
C PRO A 707 -4.89 25.11 11.21
N LYS A 708 -5.03 26.44 11.28
CA LYS A 708 -3.99 27.38 11.74
C LYS A 708 -3.68 27.33 13.24
N ASP A 709 -4.57 26.75 14.06
CA ASP A 709 -4.29 26.49 15.47
C ASP A 709 -3.80 25.04 15.62
N PRO A 710 -2.49 24.81 15.86
CA PRO A 710 -1.95 23.46 15.99
C PRO A 710 -2.50 22.70 17.21
N SER A 711 -3.09 23.40 18.19
CA SER A 711 -3.70 22.78 19.37
C SER A 711 -5.16 22.37 19.15
N ALA A 712 -5.88 23.06 18.26
CA ALA A 712 -7.30 22.81 18.00
C ALA A 712 -7.56 21.38 17.54
N ARG A 713 -6.86 20.93 16.49
CA ARG A 713 -7.01 19.57 15.90
C ARG A 713 -6.86 18.43 16.93
N ILE A 714 -5.99 18.61 17.93
CA ILE A 714 -5.80 17.64 19.03
C ILE A 714 -7.01 17.65 19.97
N ALA A 715 -7.48 18.83 20.37
CA ALA A 715 -8.63 18.97 21.25
C ALA A 715 -9.92 18.48 20.59
N GLU A 716 -10.12 18.76 19.30
CA GLU A 716 -11.27 18.35 18.49
C GLU A 716 -11.35 16.82 18.33
N LEU A 717 -10.25 16.14 17.98
CA LEU A 717 -10.26 14.67 17.90
C LEU A 717 -10.47 14.03 19.27
N LYS A 718 -9.81 14.54 20.34
CA LYS A 718 -10.05 14.07 21.71
C LYS A 718 -11.52 14.24 22.14
N GLN A 719 -12.17 15.33 21.73
CA GLN A 719 -13.59 15.57 21.98
C GLN A 719 -14.48 14.57 21.22
N LEU A 720 -14.21 14.35 19.93
CA LEU A 720 -14.93 13.33 19.14
C LEU A 720 -14.82 11.94 19.78
N ILE A 721 -13.61 11.53 20.15
CA ILE A 721 -13.39 10.21 20.78
C ILE A 721 -14.11 10.13 22.13
N HIS A 722 -14.07 11.18 22.95
CA HIS A 722 -14.83 11.25 24.20
C HIS A 722 -16.35 11.08 23.96
N ASP A 723 -16.90 11.70 22.92
CA ASP A 723 -18.31 11.62 22.58
C ASP A 723 -18.73 10.28 21.94
N ILE A 724 -17.80 9.57 21.30
CA ILE A 724 -17.95 8.16 20.89
C ILE A 724 -18.00 7.25 22.13
N HIS A 725 -17.02 7.38 23.02
CA HIS A 725 -16.91 6.60 24.26
C HIS A 725 -18.12 6.75 25.17
N LYS A 726 -18.60 7.99 25.33
CA LYS A 726 -19.80 8.35 26.10
C LYS A 726 -21.08 7.66 25.57
N ARG A 727 -21.10 7.26 24.30
CA ARG A 727 -22.19 6.52 23.67
C ARG A 727 -22.04 4.99 23.74
N GLY A 728 -20.98 4.49 24.37
CA GLY A 728 -20.72 3.06 24.55
C GLY A 728 -20.10 2.37 23.34
N MET A 729 -19.47 3.14 22.46
CA MET A 729 -18.70 2.69 21.29
C MET A 729 -17.21 2.97 21.52
N GLY A 730 -16.34 2.30 20.77
CA GLY A 730 -14.90 2.60 20.66
C GLY A 730 -14.53 3.22 19.32
N VAL A 731 -13.27 3.65 19.20
CA VAL A 731 -12.68 4.19 17.97
C VAL A 731 -11.52 3.32 17.50
N ILE A 732 -11.47 3.06 16.20
CA ILE A 732 -10.35 2.43 15.49
C ILE A 732 -9.77 3.49 14.55
N LEU A 733 -8.44 3.63 14.50
CA LEU A 733 -7.79 4.49 13.51
C LEU A 733 -7.18 3.66 12.38
N ASP A 734 -7.49 4.03 11.14
CA ASP A 734 -6.74 3.58 9.98
C ASP A 734 -5.34 4.24 9.97
N VAL A 735 -4.30 3.43 9.77
CA VAL A 735 -2.90 3.83 9.90
C VAL A 735 -2.05 3.21 8.79
N VAL A 736 -1.26 4.07 8.14
CA VAL A 736 -0.67 3.82 6.82
C VAL A 736 0.85 3.84 6.93
N TYR A 737 1.44 2.87 7.62
CA TYR A 737 2.90 2.83 7.83
C TYR A 737 3.67 2.21 6.66
N ASN A 738 3.00 1.54 5.71
CA ASN A 738 3.65 0.78 4.65
C ASN A 738 4.44 1.69 3.68
N HIS A 739 3.97 2.91 3.44
CA HIS A 739 4.63 3.91 2.62
C HIS A 739 4.46 5.34 3.16
N THR A 740 5.14 6.28 2.52
CA THR A 740 5.03 7.73 2.72
C THR A 740 4.65 8.39 1.40
N ALA A 741 4.02 9.57 1.41
CA ALA A 741 3.67 10.27 0.16
C ALA A 741 4.88 10.68 -0.69
N LYS A 742 6.04 10.87 -0.05
CA LYS A 742 7.28 11.37 -0.65
C LYS A 742 8.50 10.78 0.06
N THR A 743 9.35 10.09 -0.67
CA THR A 743 10.58 9.43 -0.18
C THR A 743 11.48 10.40 0.61
N TYR A 744 11.56 11.66 0.21
CA TYR A 744 12.38 12.66 0.88
C TYR A 744 11.97 12.95 2.34
N LEU A 745 10.73 12.64 2.77
CA LEU A 745 10.25 12.87 4.14
C LEU A 745 11.15 12.24 5.19
N PHE A 746 11.72 11.06 4.91
CA PHE A 746 12.67 10.38 5.78
C PHE A 746 14.09 10.30 5.19
N GLU A 747 14.23 10.27 3.87
CA GLU A 747 15.53 10.18 3.19
C GLU A 747 16.39 11.44 3.42
N ASP A 748 15.77 12.61 3.53
CA ASP A 748 16.46 13.85 3.89
C ASP A 748 16.93 13.84 5.37
N ILE A 749 16.30 13.05 6.24
CA ILE A 749 16.64 12.96 7.66
C ILE A 749 17.91 12.12 7.85
N GLU A 750 17.88 10.89 7.34
CA GLU A 750 19.01 9.96 7.34
C GLU A 750 18.96 9.10 6.07
N PRO A 751 19.82 9.37 5.07
CA PRO A 751 19.74 8.74 3.76
C PRO A 751 20.22 7.29 3.80
N ASN A 752 19.63 6.42 3.00
CA ASN A 752 19.88 4.98 2.93
C ASN A 752 19.71 4.34 4.33
N TYR A 753 18.54 4.53 4.94
CA TYR A 753 18.22 3.92 6.23
C TYR A 753 16.72 3.66 6.47
N TYR A 754 15.86 4.68 6.42
CA TYR A 754 14.50 4.52 6.95
C TYR A 754 13.63 3.58 6.10
N HIS A 755 13.82 3.61 4.78
CA HIS A 755 13.08 2.82 3.82
C HIS A 755 13.62 1.40 3.70
N PHE A 756 12.79 0.45 3.28
CA PHE A 756 13.29 -0.76 2.63
C PHE A 756 14.08 -0.37 1.38
N MET A 757 15.17 -1.08 1.08
CA MET A 757 16.11 -0.69 0.02
C MET A 757 16.38 -1.82 -0.98
N ASN A 758 16.81 -1.43 -2.18
CA ASN A 758 17.49 -2.31 -3.11
C ASN A 758 18.92 -2.60 -2.65
N GLU A 759 19.58 -3.57 -3.28
CA GLU A 759 20.94 -3.97 -2.89
C GLU A 759 21.98 -2.84 -2.99
N ASP A 760 21.77 -1.85 -3.86
CA ASP A 760 22.62 -0.67 -4.04
C ASP A 760 22.38 0.45 -3.01
N GLY A 761 21.40 0.28 -2.11
CA GLY A 761 20.99 1.25 -1.09
C GLY A 761 19.88 2.21 -1.53
N SER A 762 19.45 2.20 -2.80
CA SER A 762 18.34 3.03 -3.24
C SER A 762 17.04 2.67 -2.49
N PRO A 763 16.26 3.67 -2.02
CA PRO A 763 15.00 3.41 -1.34
C PRO A 763 13.99 2.78 -2.30
N ARG A 764 13.28 1.76 -1.83
CA ARG A 764 12.15 1.16 -2.54
C ARG A 764 10.92 2.03 -2.36
N GLU A 765 10.17 2.23 -3.44
CA GLU A 765 9.06 3.18 -3.47
C GLU A 765 7.71 2.47 -3.66
N SER A 766 6.64 3.14 -3.23
CA SER A 766 5.24 2.81 -3.51
C SER A 766 4.46 4.12 -3.68
N PHE A 767 3.58 4.18 -4.67
CA PHE A 767 2.67 5.31 -4.90
C PHE A 767 3.37 6.70 -4.98
N GLY A 768 4.65 6.74 -5.37
CA GLY A 768 5.43 7.99 -5.51
C GLY A 768 6.19 8.45 -4.25
N GLY A 769 6.23 7.62 -3.19
CA GLY A 769 7.09 7.86 -2.04
C GLY A 769 7.67 6.57 -1.43
N GLY A 770 8.37 6.70 -0.30
CA GLY A 770 9.25 5.64 0.22
C GLY A 770 8.52 4.60 1.06
N ARG A 771 8.83 3.30 0.86
CA ARG A 771 8.34 2.17 1.65
C ARG A 771 9.07 2.07 2.98
N LEU A 772 8.41 2.25 4.12
CA LEU A 772 9.07 2.31 5.42
C LEU A 772 9.57 0.92 5.86
N GLY A 773 10.88 0.77 6.06
CA GLY A 773 11.51 -0.51 6.41
C GLY A 773 11.33 -0.85 7.89
N THR A 774 10.20 -1.44 8.28
CA THR A 774 9.87 -1.71 9.70
C THR A 774 10.71 -2.80 10.37
N THR A 775 11.64 -3.41 9.62
CA THR A 775 12.75 -4.21 10.13
C THR A 775 13.85 -3.37 10.78
N HIS A 776 14.07 -2.14 10.33
CA HIS A 776 15.16 -1.25 10.75
C HIS A 776 14.80 -0.59 12.07
N ALA A 777 15.73 -0.53 13.03
CA ALA A 777 15.36 -0.29 14.42
C ALA A 777 14.62 1.04 14.67
N MET A 778 15.04 2.15 14.04
CA MET A 778 14.39 3.45 14.24
C MET A 778 13.11 3.60 13.40
N SER A 779 13.00 2.93 12.25
CA SER A 779 11.74 2.82 11.48
C SER A 779 10.69 2.01 12.25
N ARG A 780 11.09 0.88 12.85
CA ARG A 780 10.23 0.10 13.76
C ARG A 780 9.78 0.94 14.96
N ARG A 781 10.68 1.76 15.52
CA ARG A 781 10.31 2.71 16.58
C ARG A 781 9.30 3.77 16.11
N VAL A 782 9.42 4.31 14.90
CA VAL A 782 8.41 5.25 14.37
C VAL A 782 7.01 4.64 14.39
N LEU A 783 6.85 3.39 13.94
CA LEU A 783 5.57 2.66 14.01
C LEU A 783 5.14 2.39 15.47
N VAL A 784 6.01 1.81 16.30
CA VAL A 784 5.63 1.39 17.66
C VAL A 784 5.37 2.59 18.59
N ASP A 785 6.19 3.63 18.52
CA ASP A 785 6.05 4.83 19.36
C ASP A 785 4.87 5.71 18.92
N SER A 786 4.50 5.73 17.63
CA SER A 786 3.26 6.38 17.17
C SER A 786 2.02 5.62 17.63
N ILE A 787 1.97 4.29 17.48
CA ILE A 787 0.90 3.45 18.04
C ILE A 787 0.74 3.68 19.55
N LYS A 788 1.86 3.70 20.32
CA LYS A 788 1.85 3.97 21.76
C LYS A 788 1.39 5.39 22.09
N TYR A 789 1.85 6.39 21.34
CA TYR A 789 1.41 7.77 21.47
C TYR A 789 -0.09 7.91 21.21
N LEU A 790 -0.60 7.38 20.10
CA LEU A 790 -2.02 7.45 19.74
C LEU A 790 -2.90 6.73 20.77
N THR A 791 -2.48 5.55 21.21
CA THR A 791 -3.15 4.79 22.29
C THR A 791 -3.17 5.57 23.60
N ASN A 792 -2.05 6.13 24.04
CA ASN A 792 -2.00 6.83 25.32
C ASN A 792 -2.61 8.24 25.28
N GLU A 793 -2.46 8.98 24.20
CA GLU A 793 -2.84 10.40 24.13
C GLU A 793 -4.32 10.56 23.78
N PHE A 794 -4.78 9.85 22.75
CA PHE A 794 -6.15 9.94 22.24
C PHE A 794 -7.08 8.84 22.79
N LYS A 795 -6.53 7.89 23.58
CA LYS A 795 -7.26 6.79 24.21
C LYS A 795 -8.04 5.91 23.21
N VAL A 796 -7.46 5.68 22.04
CA VAL A 796 -8.08 4.85 20.99
C VAL A 796 -8.20 3.37 21.40
N ASP A 797 -9.17 2.68 20.80
CA ASP A 797 -9.55 1.31 21.16
C ASP A 797 -9.07 0.27 20.14
N GLY A 798 -8.63 0.72 18.96
CA GLY A 798 -8.00 -0.14 17.97
C GLY A 798 -7.30 0.57 16.82
N PHE A 799 -6.69 -0.23 15.95
CA PHE A 799 -6.06 0.22 14.70
C PHE A 799 -6.40 -0.70 13.53
N ARG A 800 -6.53 -0.14 12.33
CA ARG A 800 -6.54 -0.87 11.04
C ARG A 800 -5.25 -0.54 10.31
N PHE A 801 -4.43 -1.55 10.04
CA PHE A 801 -3.20 -1.39 9.27
C PHE A 801 -3.50 -1.49 7.77
N ASP A 802 -3.26 -0.40 7.06
CA ASP A 802 -3.26 -0.34 5.60
C ASP A 802 -2.10 -1.15 5.02
N MET A 803 -2.36 -1.92 3.95
CA MET A 803 -1.43 -2.88 3.34
C MET A 803 -0.53 -3.61 4.35
N MET A 804 -1.12 -4.17 5.41
CA MET A 804 -0.38 -4.76 6.54
C MET A 804 0.67 -5.81 6.11
N GLY A 805 0.42 -6.53 5.03
CA GLY A 805 1.36 -7.50 4.45
C GLY A 805 2.69 -6.92 3.94
N ASP A 806 2.83 -5.61 3.76
CA ASP A 806 4.11 -4.95 3.47
C ASP A 806 5.06 -4.94 4.68
N HIS A 807 4.52 -5.11 5.90
CA HIS A 807 5.28 -5.13 7.14
C HIS A 807 5.76 -6.52 7.54
N ASP A 808 6.87 -6.56 8.28
CA ASP A 808 7.28 -7.76 8.99
C ASP A 808 6.36 -8.05 10.20
N ALA A 809 6.03 -9.32 10.41
CA ALA A 809 5.17 -9.76 11.52
C ALA A 809 5.70 -9.33 12.90
N ALA A 810 7.01 -9.19 13.07
CA ALA A 810 7.62 -8.84 14.34
C ALA A 810 7.36 -7.37 14.74
N ALA A 811 7.33 -6.43 13.79
CA ALA A 811 6.97 -5.05 14.04
C ALA A 811 5.50 -4.89 14.47
N ILE A 812 4.58 -5.56 13.75
CA ILE A 812 3.14 -5.52 14.03
C ILE A 812 2.81 -6.19 15.38
N GLU A 813 3.41 -7.35 15.67
CA GLU A 813 3.21 -8.05 16.95
C GLU A 813 3.74 -7.24 18.15
N LEU A 814 4.86 -6.53 17.98
CA LEU A 814 5.38 -5.60 18.99
C LEU A 814 4.44 -4.41 19.20
N ALA A 815 3.90 -3.82 18.12
CA ALA A 815 2.93 -2.74 18.19
C ALA A 815 1.65 -3.17 18.94
N TYR A 816 1.11 -4.36 18.63
CA TYR A 816 -0.02 -4.95 19.35
C TYR A 816 0.27 -5.12 20.84
N LYS A 817 1.42 -5.71 21.18
CA LYS A 817 1.82 -5.94 22.57
C LYS A 817 1.92 -4.64 23.36
N GLU A 818 2.55 -3.61 22.81
CA GLU A 818 2.71 -2.32 23.47
C GLU A 818 1.38 -1.56 23.59
N ALA A 819 0.53 -1.57 22.55
CA ALA A 819 -0.80 -0.99 22.59
C ALA A 819 -1.70 -1.68 23.63
N LYS A 820 -1.66 -3.02 23.69
CA LYS A 820 -2.43 -3.83 24.64
C LYS A 820 -1.95 -3.68 26.08
N ALA A 821 -0.67 -3.36 26.30
CA ALA A 821 -0.15 -3.03 27.62
C ALA A 821 -0.69 -1.69 28.16
N ILE A 822 -1.10 -0.77 27.28
CA ILE A 822 -1.73 0.51 27.63
C ILE A 822 -3.26 0.37 27.72
N ASN A 823 -3.88 -0.35 26.78
CA ASN A 823 -5.32 -0.66 26.75
C ASN A 823 -5.55 -2.18 26.63
N SER A 824 -5.94 -2.85 27.72
CA SER A 824 -6.14 -4.31 27.71
C SER A 824 -7.20 -4.82 26.74
N ASN A 825 -8.12 -3.94 26.30
CA ASN A 825 -9.21 -4.24 25.37
C ASN A 825 -8.87 -3.90 23.91
N MET A 826 -7.65 -3.43 23.65
CA MET A 826 -7.13 -3.09 22.32
C MET A 826 -7.38 -4.22 21.31
N ILE A 827 -7.96 -3.86 20.16
CA ILE A 827 -8.05 -4.74 18.99
C ILE A 827 -7.31 -4.13 17.81
N MET A 828 -6.71 -4.98 16.99
CA MET A 828 -6.07 -4.55 15.76
C MET A 828 -6.59 -5.41 14.62
N ILE A 829 -6.74 -4.80 13.45
CA ILE A 829 -7.00 -5.49 12.20
C ILE A 829 -6.06 -4.97 11.11
N GLY A 830 -6.00 -5.62 9.96
CA GLY A 830 -5.24 -5.10 8.83
C GLY A 830 -5.45 -5.84 7.53
N GLU A 831 -4.90 -5.27 6.46
CA GLU A 831 -4.91 -5.85 5.14
C GLU A 831 -3.79 -6.88 4.98
N GLY A 832 -4.11 -8.14 5.31
CA GLY A 832 -3.20 -9.27 5.17
C GLY A 832 -2.92 -9.70 3.71
N TRP A 833 -2.94 -8.79 2.74
CA TRP A 833 -2.64 -9.10 1.35
C TRP A 833 -1.17 -9.55 1.20
N ARG A 834 -0.89 -10.54 0.35
CA ARG A 834 0.48 -11.08 0.15
C ARG A 834 1.32 -10.15 -0.72
N THR A 835 1.81 -9.06 -0.11
CA THR A 835 2.37 -7.88 -0.79
C THR A 835 3.83 -7.56 -0.42
N PHE A 836 4.40 -8.30 0.54
CA PHE A 836 5.73 -8.06 1.10
C PHE A 836 6.86 -7.96 0.06
N GLN A 837 7.42 -6.75 -0.07
CA GLN A 837 8.61 -6.49 -0.87
C GLN A 837 9.91 -6.62 -0.05
N GLY A 838 9.92 -6.10 1.18
CA GLY A 838 11.08 -6.05 2.07
C GLY A 838 12.31 -5.34 1.48
N ASP A 839 13.47 -5.54 2.10
CA ASP A 839 14.76 -5.27 1.45
C ASP A 839 15.05 -6.33 0.38
N GLN A 840 15.73 -5.92 -0.68
CA GLN A 840 16.21 -6.86 -1.68
C GLN A 840 17.13 -7.94 -1.07
N GLY A 841 16.86 -9.20 -1.38
CA GLY A 841 17.67 -10.34 -0.95
C GLY A 841 17.50 -10.75 0.52
N LYS A 842 16.65 -10.07 1.31
CA LYS A 842 16.44 -10.35 2.75
C LYS A 842 14.99 -10.77 3.04
N PRO A 843 14.60 -12.04 2.81
CA PRO A 843 13.25 -12.52 3.10
C PRO A 843 12.98 -12.52 4.62
N VAL A 844 11.82 -12.00 5.00
CA VAL A 844 11.31 -11.95 6.39
C VAL A 844 9.87 -12.50 6.39
N LYS A 845 9.38 -12.98 7.54
CA LYS A 845 7.96 -13.37 7.67
C LYS A 845 7.07 -12.10 7.68
N PRO A 846 6.18 -11.92 6.70
CA PRO A 846 5.29 -10.75 6.65
C PRO A 846 4.11 -10.88 7.63
N ALA A 847 3.44 -9.76 7.88
CA ALA A 847 2.19 -9.66 8.63
C ALA A 847 0.95 -9.86 7.72
N ASP A 848 0.95 -10.93 6.94
CA ASP A 848 -0.09 -11.22 5.94
C ASP A 848 -1.12 -12.27 6.41
N GLN A 849 -2.00 -12.71 5.50
CA GLN A 849 -2.96 -13.78 5.74
C GLN A 849 -2.32 -15.13 6.17
N ASP A 850 -1.10 -15.44 5.72
CA ASP A 850 -0.40 -16.68 6.09
C ASP A 850 0.26 -16.59 7.49
N TRP A 851 0.27 -15.40 8.11
CA TRP A 851 0.65 -15.20 9.51
C TRP A 851 -0.40 -15.72 10.50
N MET A 852 -1.70 -15.70 10.14
CA MET A 852 -2.83 -15.94 11.06
C MET A 852 -2.71 -17.25 11.85
N LYS A 853 -2.42 -18.38 11.19
CA LYS A 853 -2.06 -19.69 11.80
C LYS A 853 -0.82 -19.71 12.73
N SER A 854 -0.36 -18.55 13.19
CA SER A 854 0.78 -18.36 14.09
C SER A 854 0.58 -17.18 15.03
N THR A 855 -0.61 -16.57 15.08
CA THR A 855 -0.93 -15.47 15.99
C THR A 855 -2.42 -15.42 16.33
N ASP A 856 -2.75 -14.94 17.53
CA ASP A 856 -4.12 -14.71 18.00
C ASP A 856 -4.38 -13.20 18.25
N THR A 857 -3.54 -12.32 17.67
CA THR A 857 -3.46 -10.89 18.02
C THR A 857 -4.26 -9.97 17.09
N VAL A 858 -3.90 -9.94 15.81
CA VAL A 858 -4.43 -9.04 14.78
C VAL A 858 -5.32 -9.83 13.82
N GLY A 859 -6.51 -9.31 13.48
CA GLY A 859 -7.38 -9.92 12.47
C GLY A 859 -7.11 -9.41 11.06
N VAL A 860 -7.36 -10.22 10.02
CA VAL A 860 -7.21 -9.81 8.61
C VAL A 860 -8.53 -9.83 7.84
N PHE A 861 -8.65 -8.93 6.87
CA PHE A 861 -9.77 -8.91 5.94
C PHE A 861 -9.86 -10.22 5.13
N SER A 862 -11.05 -10.83 5.13
CA SER A 862 -11.34 -12.01 4.30
C SER A 862 -11.86 -11.59 2.92
N ASP A 863 -10.98 -11.63 1.93
CA ASP A 863 -11.37 -11.51 0.52
C ASP A 863 -12.14 -12.74 0.02
N ASP A 864 -11.97 -13.93 0.60
CA ASP A 864 -12.70 -15.13 0.17
C ASP A 864 -14.21 -15.02 0.41
N ILE A 865 -14.66 -14.53 1.59
CA ILE A 865 -16.09 -14.28 1.81
C ILE A 865 -16.60 -13.14 0.94
N ARG A 866 -15.83 -12.05 0.76
CA ARG A 866 -16.17 -10.93 -0.13
C ARG A 866 -16.41 -11.42 -1.55
N ASN A 867 -15.40 -12.08 -2.11
CA ASN A 867 -15.38 -12.60 -3.48
C ASN A 867 -16.51 -13.62 -3.69
N SER A 868 -16.67 -14.56 -2.75
CA SER A 868 -17.70 -15.60 -2.83
C SER A 868 -19.13 -15.05 -2.71
N LEU A 869 -19.35 -13.98 -1.94
CA LEU A 869 -20.69 -13.40 -1.79
C LEU A 869 -21.04 -12.42 -2.91
N LYS A 870 -20.15 -11.48 -3.25
CA LYS A 870 -20.45 -10.34 -4.16
C LYS A 870 -19.44 -10.06 -5.27
N SER A 871 -18.41 -10.89 -5.46
CA SER A 871 -17.18 -10.62 -6.24
C SER A 871 -16.19 -9.66 -5.56
N GLY A 872 -15.17 -9.20 -6.28
CA GLY A 872 -14.09 -8.34 -5.79
C GLY A 872 -12.84 -8.54 -6.65
N PHE A 873 -11.74 -7.84 -6.34
CA PHE A 873 -10.49 -7.96 -7.08
C PHE A 873 -10.02 -9.42 -7.21
N PRO A 874 -9.57 -9.88 -8.40
CA PRO A 874 -9.41 -9.14 -9.67
C PRO A 874 -10.63 -9.19 -10.61
N ASN A 875 -11.78 -9.68 -10.17
CA ASN A 875 -12.94 -9.98 -11.03
C ASN A 875 -14.24 -9.31 -10.55
N GLU A 876 -14.17 -8.04 -10.13
CA GLU A 876 -15.33 -7.29 -9.65
C GLU A 876 -16.43 -7.20 -10.72
N GLY A 877 -17.69 -7.34 -10.31
CA GLY A 877 -18.86 -7.39 -11.19
C GLY A 877 -19.16 -8.78 -11.75
N THR A 878 -18.40 -9.82 -11.38
CA THR A 878 -18.76 -11.20 -11.72
C THR A 878 -19.96 -11.66 -10.87
N PRO A 879 -20.92 -12.44 -11.40
CA PRO A 879 -21.99 -13.03 -10.58
C PRO A 879 -21.43 -13.97 -9.51
N ALA A 880 -21.88 -13.79 -8.27
CA ALA A 880 -21.49 -14.51 -7.07
C ALA A 880 -22.74 -14.85 -6.23
N PHE A 881 -22.58 -15.38 -5.01
CA PHE A 881 -23.70 -16.01 -4.28
C PHE A 881 -24.95 -15.12 -4.12
N ILE A 882 -24.82 -13.85 -3.74
CA ILE A 882 -25.98 -12.94 -3.60
C ILE A 882 -26.41 -12.29 -4.93
N THR A 883 -25.59 -12.39 -5.97
CA THR A 883 -25.79 -11.77 -7.30
C THR A 883 -26.06 -12.78 -8.42
N GLY A 884 -26.43 -14.03 -8.08
CA GLY A 884 -26.91 -15.03 -9.03
C GLY A 884 -25.86 -15.95 -9.65
N GLY A 885 -24.61 -15.91 -9.18
CA GLY A 885 -23.57 -16.90 -9.52
C GLY A 885 -23.52 -18.03 -8.48
N PRO A 886 -23.86 -19.29 -8.84
CA PRO A 886 -23.89 -20.40 -7.88
C PRO A 886 -22.49 -20.75 -7.34
N GLN A 887 -22.34 -20.74 -6.01
CA GLN A 887 -21.07 -20.97 -5.33
C GLN A 887 -21.06 -22.31 -4.57
N SER A 888 -19.86 -22.87 -4.33
CA SER A 888 -19.73 -24.10 -3.55
C SER A 888 -20.26 -23.90 -2.14
N LEU A 889 -21.33 -24.62 -1.77
CA LEU A 889 -21.98 -24.43 -0.48
C LEU A 889 -21.05 -24.77 0.70
N GLN A 890 -20.12 -25.72 0.51
CA GLN A 890 -19.11 -26.03 1.52
C GLN A 890 -18.08 -24.91 1.67
N GLY A 891 -17.76 -24.18 0.60
CA GLY A 891 -16.90 -22.98 0.65
C GLY A 891 -17.60 -21.81 1.36
N ILE A 892 -18.87 -21.56 1.03
CA ILE A 892 -19.70 -20.54 1.71
C ILE A 892 -19.85 -20.89 3.20
N PHE A 893 -20.17 -22.14 3.53
CA PHE A 893 -20.32 -22.58 4.92
C PHE A 893 -19.03 -22.46 5.74
N LYS A 894 -17.89 -22.79 5.14
CA LYS A 894 -16.58 -22.59 5.76
C LYS A 894 -16.29 -21.11 6.03
N ASN A 895 -16.55 -20.21 5.09
CA ASN A 895 -16.43 -18.77 5.31
C ASN A 895 -17.34 -18.26 6.44
N ILE A 896 -18.61 -18.72 6.49
CA ILE A 896 -19.55 -18.42 7.59
C ILE A 896 -19.01 -18.87 8.95
N LYS A 897 -18.24 -19.97 9.00
CA LYS A 897 -17.56 -20.46 10.20
C LYS A 897 -16.22 -19.75 10.52
N ALA A 898 -15.86 -18.67 9.81
CA ALA A 898 -14.56 -18.02 9.88
C ALA A 898 -13.39 -18.99 9.55
N GLN A 899 -13.56 -19.77 8.48
CA GLN A 899 -12.56 -20.73 7.98
C GLN A 899 -12.37 -20.54 6.47
N PRO A 900 -11.83 -19.40 6.02
CA PRO A 900 -11.70 -19.09 4.59
C PRO A 900 -10.86 -20.14 3.83
N GLY A 901 -11.07 -20.22 2.51
CA GLY A 901 -10.41 -21.21 1.66
C GLY A 901 -9.00 -20.83 1.20
N ASN A 902 -8.62 -19.56 1.33
CA ASN A 902 -7.37 -18.99 0.80
C ASN A 902 -6.29 -18.70 1.86
N PHE A 903 -6.59 -18.88 3.15
CA PHE A 903 -5.61 -18.90 4.25
C PHE A 903 -6.11 -19.74 5.42
N GLU A 904 -5.20 -20.15 6.31
CA GLU A 904 -5.55 -20.92 7.50
C GLU A 904 -5.77 -19.98 8.69
N ALA A 905 -7.03 -19.93 9.17
CA ALA A 905 -7.41 -19.34 10.44
C ALA A 905 -7.70 -20.47 11.43
N ASP A 906 -6.90 -20.60 12.50
CA ASP A 906 -7.15 -21.50 13.61
C ASP A 906 -8.01 -20.85 14.71
N SER A 907 -8.16 -19.52 14.69
CA SER A 907 -9.06 -18.75 15.55
C SER A 907 -10.09 -17.96 14.73
N PRO A 908 -11.39 -17.95 15.10
CA PRO A 908 -12.38 -17.15 14.38
C PRO A 908 -12.10 -15.64 14.48
N GLY A 909 -11.40 -15.21 15.54
CA GLY A 909 -11.00 -13.83 15.73
C GLY A 909 -10.01 -13.30 14.70
N ASP A 910 -9.33 -14.18 13.96
CA ASP A 910 -8.39 -13.82 12.88
C ASP A 910 -9.11 -13.27 11.66
N VAL A 911 -10.42 -13.52 11.53
CA VAL A 911 -11.17 -13.25 10.30
C VAL A 911 -12.05 -12.02 10.48
N VAL A 912 -11.75 -10.97 9.70
CA VAL A 912 -12.60 -9.80 9.52
C VAL A 912 -13.52 -10.04 8.33
N GLN A 913 -14.79 -10.32 8.63
CA GLN A 913 -15.83 -10.67 7.68
C GLN A 913 -16.42 -9.39 7.09
N TYR A 914 -16.30 -9.22 5.77
CA TYR A 914 -16.79 -8.03 5.07
C TYR A 914 -17.27 -8.35 3.63
N ILE A 915 -18.08 -7.46 3.08
CA ILE A 915 -18.50 -7.46 1.67
C ILE A 915 -18.40 -6.09 1.00
N ALA A 916 -18.05 -5.03 1.73
CA ALA A 916 -17.71 -3.71 1.20
C ALA A 916 -16.79 -2.98 2.17
N ALA A 917 -15.96 -2.09 1.62
CA ALA A 917 -15.09 -1.14 2.31
C ALA A 917 -15.20 0.22 1.58
N HIS A 918 -14.39 1.19 1.97
CA HIS A 918 -14.21 2.44 1.24
C HIS A 918 -13.69 2.19 -0.20
N ASP A 919 -12.80 1.20 -0.36
CA ASP A 919 -12.29 0.69 -1.64
C ASP A 919 -13.32 -0.11 -2.46
N ASN A 920 -13.09 -0.15 -3.77
CA ASN A 920 -13.90 -0.86 -4.78
C ASN A 920 -15.33 -0.30 -4.89
N LEU A 921 -16.17 -0.93 -5.73
CA LEU A 921 -17.59 -0.58 -5.77
C LEU A 921 -18.28 -0.86 -4.42
N THR A 922 -19.17 0.06 -4.06
CA THR A 922 -20.09 -0.09 -2.92
C THR A 922 -20.93 -1.37 -3.05
N LEU A 923 -21.48 -1.87 -1.94
CA LEU A 923 -22.33 -3.07 -1.98
C LEU A 923 -23.57 -2.88 -2.88
N HIS A 924 -24.14 -1.68 -2.95
CA HIS A 924 -25.25 -1.39 -3.87
C HIS A 924 -24.80 -1.48 -5.33
N ASP A 925 -23.71 -0.78 -5.67
CA ASP A 925 -23.27 -0.61 -7.06
C ASP A 925 -22.69 -1.89 -7.64
N VAL A 926 -21.95 -2.66 -6.85
CA VAL A 926 -21.43 -3.96 -7.27
C VAL A 926 -22.56 -4.98 -7.47
N ILE A 927 -23.62 -4.95 -6.66
CA ILE A 927 -24.80 -5.80 -6.88
C ILE A 927 -25.46 -5.40 -8.20
N ALA A 928 -25.66 -4.10 -8.45
CA ALA A 928 -26.22 -3.60 -9.70
C ALA A 928 -25.38 -3.99 -10.93
N LYS A 929 -24.04 -3.93 -10.83
CA LYS A 929 -23.11 -4.38 -11.88
C LYS A 929 -23.18 -5.89 -12.09
N SER A 930 -23.08 -6.69 -11.03
CA SER A 930 -23.05 -8.17 -11.14
C SER A 930 -24.34 -8.76 -11.68
N ILE A 931 -25.50 -8.17 -11.36
CA ILE A 931 -26.79 -8.60 -11.95
C ILE A 931 -27.11 -7.88 -13.27
N ASN A 932 -26.27 -6.92 -13.67
CA ASN A 932 -26.41 -6.00 -14.80
C ASN A 932 -27.85 -5.44 -14.94
N LYS A 933 -28.28 -4.66 -13.95
CA LYS A 933 -29.60 -3.97 -13.96
C LYS A 933 -29.46 -2.51 -13.54
N ASP A 934 -30.24 -1.64 -14.16
CA ASP A 934 -30.31 -0.22 -13.80
C ASP A 934 -31.05 -0.05 -12.45
N PRO A 935 -30.42 0.56 -11.43
CA PRO A 935 -31.09 0.87 -10.17
C PRO A 935 -32.41 1.63 -10.36
N LYS A 936 -32.54 2.48 -11.39
CA LYS A 936 -33.75 3.26 -11.71
C LYS A 936 -35.02 2.40 -11.88
N VAL A 937 -34.87 1.10 -12.18
CA VAL A 937 -35.99 0.15 -12.29
C VAL A 937 -35.83 -1.11 -11.43
N ALA A 938 -34.67 -1.33 -10.83
CA ALA A 938 -34.33 -2.55 -10.09
C ALA A 938 -33.93 -2.33 -8.62
N GLU A 939 -34.11 -1.11 -8.09
CA GLU A 939 -33.72 -0.71 -6.72
C GLU A 939 -34.13 -1.71 -5.64
N GLU A 940 -35.39 -2.18 -5.62
CA GLU A 940 -35.86 -3.14 -4.61
C GLU A 940 -35.24 -4.54 -4.78
N GLU A 941 -34.88 -4.98 -5.99
CA GLU A 941 -34.13 -6.25 -6.16
C GLU A 941 -32.70 -6.12 -5.63
N ILE A 942 -32.04 -5.00 -5.93
CA ILE A 942 -30.69 -4.70 -5.44
C ILE A 942 -30.71 -4.66 -3.91
N HIS A 943 -31.67 -3.96 -3.30
CA HIS A 943 -31.79 -3.87 -1.84
C HIS A 943 -32.20 -5.20 -1.19
N ARG A 944 -32.97 -6.08 -1.83
CA ARG A 944 -33.17 -7.45 -1.34
C ARG A 944 -31.85 -8.21 -1.26
N ARG A 945 -31.07 -8.23 -2.35
CA ARG A 945 -29.75 -8.89 -2.39
C ARG A 945 -28.77 -8.29 -1.37
N LEU A 946 -28.80 -6.97 -1.20
CA LEU A 946 -28.03 -6.25 -0.19
C LEU A 946 -28.40 -6.72 1.22
N ARG A 947 -29.71 -6.81 1.55
CA ARG A 947 -30.19 -7.38 2.82
C ARG A 947 -29.68 -8.80 3.03
N LEU A 948 -29.66 -9.67 2.00
CA LEU A 948 -29.07 -11.02 2.12
C LEU A 948 -27.57 -10.98 2.48
N GLY A 949 -26.78 -10.13 1.81
CA GLY A 949 -25.37 -9.95 2.12
C GLY A 949 -25.13 -9.50 3.56
N ASN A 950 -25.90 -8.51 4.03
CA ASN A 950 -25.82 -8.02 5.40
C ASN A 950 -26.23 -9.10 6.43
N VAL A 951 -27.22 -9.97 6.13
CA VAL A 951 -27.53 -11.15 6.98
C VAL A 951 -26.34 -12.07 7.08
N MET A 952 -25.74 -12.45 5.94
CA MET A 952 -24.65 -13.42 5.91
C MET A 952 -23.45 -12.92 6.71
N ILE A 953 -23.05 -11.65 6.58
CA ILE A 953 -21.96 -11.08 7.39
C ILE A 953 -22.33 -11.00 8.87
N LEU A 954 -23.50 -10.45 9.23
CA LEU A 954 -23.85 -10.23 10.64
C LEU A 954 -24.21 -11.52 11.40
N THR A 955 -24.44 -12.63 10.70
CA THR A 955 -24.63 -13.98 11.29
C THR A 955 -23.41 -14.91 11.16
N SER A 956 -22.36 -14.52 10.44
CA SER A 956 -21.09 -15.28 10.37
C SER A 956 -20.27 -15.18 11.66
N GLN A 957 -19.46 -16.19 11.94
CA GLN A 957 -18.46 -16.17 13.00
C GLN A 957 -17.32 -15.20 12.66
N GLY A 958 -16.52 -14.83 13.66
CA GLY A 958 -15.40 -13.88 13.53
C GLY A 958 -15.82 -12.43 13.78
N THR A 959 -15.01 -11.48 13.31
CA THR A 959 -15.24 -10.04 13.50
C THR A 959 -16.09 -9.50 12.35
N ALA A 960 -17.18 -8.78 12.63
CA ALA A 960 -18.05 -8.25 11.58
C ALA A 960 -17.67 -6.82 11.20
N PHE A 961 -17.56 -6.53 9.91
CA PHE A 961 -17.19 -5.22 9.37
C PHE A 961 -18.24 -4.71 8.38
N ILE A 962 -18.58 -3.41 8.49
CA ILE A 962 -19.58 -2.71 7.70
C ILE A 962 -18.97 -1.41 7.18
N HIS A 963 -18.99 -1.19 5.87
CA HIS A 963 -18.64 0.10 5.28
C HIS A 963 -19.74 1.14 5.53
N SER A 964 -19.38 2.39 5.80
CA SER A 964 -20.33 3.48 6.03
C SER A 964 -21.25 3.70 4.83
N GLY A 965 -22.54 3.43 5.06
CA GLY A 965 -23.61 3.49 4.08
C GLY A 965 -23.96 2.15 3.42
N GLN A 966 -23.23 1.07 3.71
CA GLN A 966 -23.64 -0.30 3.36
C GLN A 966 -24.97 -0.67 4.02
N GLU A 967 -25.32 -0.07 5.16
CA GLU A 967 -26.57 -0.32 5.86
C GLU A 967 -27.79 0.24 5.12
N TYR A 968 -27.66 1.33 4.35
CA TYR A 968 -28.79 1.94 3.62
C TYR A 968 -28.74 1.75 2.09
N GLY A 969 -27.59 1.37 1.52
CA GLY A 969 -27.41 1.26 0.06
C GLY A 969 -26.73 2.46 -0.59
N ARG A 970 -25.69 3.01 0.05
CA ARG A 970 -24.81 4.06 -0.51
C ARG A 970 -24.34 3.70 -1.92
N THR A 971 -24.39 4.67 -2.82
CA THR A 971 -23.94 4.58 -4.20
C THR A 971 -22.86 5.64 -4.48
N LYS A 972 -21.93 5.35 -5.40
CA LYS A 972 -20.91 6.28 -5.94
C LYS A 972 -21.14 6.55 -7.44
N ARG A 973 -22.41 6.66 -7.87
CA ARG A 973 -22.80 6.91 -9.27
C ARG A 973 -22.37 8.31 -9.72
N LEU A 974 -21.78 8.39 -10.91
CA LEU A 974 -21.32 9.65 -11.51
C LEU A 974 -22.49 10.39 -12.19
N LEU A 975 -23.23 11.20 -11.42
CA LEU A 975 -24.36 11.99 -11.90
C LEU A 975 -23.94 13.29 -12.62
N ASN A 976 -22.87 13.23 -13.39
CA ASN A 976 -22.36 14.36 -14.18
C ASN A 976 -23.11 14.42 -15.54
N PRO A 977 -23.68 15.57 -15.95
CA PRO A 977 -24.39 15.72 -17.23
C PRO A 977 -23.60 15.26 -18.47
N ASP A 978 -22.29 15.46 -18.51
CA ASP A 978 -21.42 15.04 -19.64
C ASP A 978 -21.36 13.51 -19.79
N TYR A 979 -21.70 12.79 -18.71
CA TYR A 979 -21.73 11.34 -18.58
C TYR A 979 -23.15 10.78 -18.49
N MET A 980 -24.15 11.52 -18.99
CA MET A 980 -25.55 11.08 -19.07
C MET A 980 -25.68 9.73 -19.80
N THR A 981 -24.85 9.45 -20.80
CA THR A 981 -24.78 8.16 -21.51
C THR A 981 -23.34 7.65 -21.54
N LYS A 982 -23.12 6.43 -22.07
CA LYS A 982 -21.76 5.94 -22.35
C LYS A 982 -21.03 6.95 -23.26
N VAL A 983 -19.81 7.32 -22.87
CA VAL A 983 -18.90 8.16 -23.67
C VAL A 983 -17.85 7.29 -24.38
N SER A 984 -17.07 7.92 -25.27
CA SER A 984 -15.92 7.29 -25.93
C SER A 984 -14.75 7.06 -24.98
N ASP A 985 -13.85 6.14 -25.34
CA ASP A 985 -12.81 5.62 -24.44
C ASP A 985 -11.78 6.68 -24.02
N ASP A 986 -11.57 7.72 -24.84
CA ASP A 986 -10.75 8.92 -24.57
C ASP A 986 -11.35 9.86 -23.51
N LYS A 987 -12.64 9.69 -23.18
CA LYS A 987 -13.38 10.55 -22.24
C LYS A 987 -13.82 9.82 -20.98
N LEU A 988 -13.44 8.54 -20.81
CA LEU A 988 -13.85 7.74 -19.67
C LEU A 988 -13.49 8.44 -18.35
N PRO A 989 -14.40 8.44 -17.35
CA PRO A 989 -14.08 9.00 -16.06
C PRO A 989 -13.03 8.12 -15.37
N ASN A 990 -12.08 8.75 -14.68
CA ASN A 990 -11.08 8.07 -13.88
C ASN A 990 -11.75 7.15 -12.85
N LYS A 991 -11.21 5.94 -12.67
CA LYS A 991 -11.67 4.94 -11.67
C LYS A 991 -13.17 4.61 -11.75
N ALA A 992 -13.75 4.65 -12.94
CA ALA A 992 -15.17 4.35 -13.16
C ALA A 992 -15.40 2.95 -13.75
N THR A 993 -16.46 2.31 -13.29
CA THR A 993 -17.04 1.09 -13.85
C THR A 993 -18.32 1.43 -14.62
N LEU A 994 -18.41 1.01 -15.88
CA LEU A 994 -19.63 1.09 -16.68
C LEU A 994 -20.60 -0.04 -16.28
N ILE A 995 -21.88 0.25 -16.09
CA ILE A 995 -22.97 -0.74 -16.01
C ILE A 995 -23.80 -0.67 -17.30
N GLU A 996 -23.77 -1.72 -18.11
CA GLU A 996 -24.26 -1.69 -19.49
C GLU A 996 -25.80 -1.60 -19.60
N ALA A 997 -26.53 -2.11 -18.60
CA ALA A 997 -27.99 -2.01 -18.56
C ALA A 997 -28.51 -0.61 -18.16
N VAL A 998 -27.64 0.26 -17.65
CA VAL A 998 -28.01 1.61 -17.21
C VAL A 998 -28.16 2.55 -18.40
N LYS A 999 -29.29 3.25 -18.49
CA LYS A 999 -29.56 4.17 -19.61
C LYS A 999 -29.09 5.59 -19.38
N GLU A 1000 -29.21 6.07 -18.15
CA GLU A 1000 -28.85 7.42 -17.72
C GLU A 1000 -27.77 7.31 -16.62
N TYR A 1001 -26.66 8.02 -16.75
CA TYR A 1001 -25.51 7.98 -15.84
C TYR A 1001 -24.99 6.55 -15.57
N PRO A 1002 -24.40 5.88 -16.58
CA PRO A 1002 -24.00 4.47 -16.49
C PRO A 1002 -22.64 4.22 -15.80
N TYR A 1003 -21.95 5.28 -15.37
CA TYR A 1003 -20.64 5.21 -14.72
C TYR A 1003 -20.77 5.28 -13.19
N PHE A 1004 -20.07 4.38 -12.50
CA PHE A 1004 -20.04 4.26 -11.05
C PHE A 1004 -18.59 4.19 -10.58
N ILE A 1005 -18.21 5.00 -9.60
CA ILE A 1005 -16.81 5.11 -9.19
C ILE A 1005 -16.43 3.96 -8.26
N HIS A 1006 -15.43 3.17 -8.67
CA HIS A 1006 -14.91 2.03 -7.91
C HIS A 1006 -13.71 2.38 -7.04
N ASP A 1007 -13.03 3.49 -7.29
CA ASP A 1007 -11.95 3.99 -6.44
C ASP A 1007 -12.13 5.52 -6.38
N SER A 1008 -12.46 6.03 -5.19
CA SER A 1008 -12.96 7.39 -5.01
C SER A 1008 -12.07 8.24 -4.10
N TYR A 1009 -10.79 7.88 -4.00
CA TYR A 1009 -9.77 8.58 -3.21
C TYR A 1009 -9.67 10.08 -3.54
N ASP A 1010 -9.78 10.42 -4.83
CA ASP A 1010 -9.70 11.78 -5.41
C ASP A 1010 -11.05 12.20 -6.05
N SER A 1011 -12.15 11.74 -5.46
CA SER A 1011 -13.50 12.10 -5.91
C SER A 1011 -14.13 13.21 -5.06
N SER A 1012 -14.91 14.05 -5.74
CA SER A 1012 -15.73 15.12 -5.17
C SER A 1012 -16.60 14.71 -3.97
N ASP A 1013 -16.97 15.68 -3.12
CA ASP A 1013 -18.00 15.49 -2.07
C ASP A 1013 -19.32 14.96 -2.65
N ALA A 1014 -19.66 15.33 -3.89
CA ALA A 1014 -20.85 14.83 -4.60
C ALA A 1014 -20.84 13.30 -4.84
N ILE A 1015 -19.66 12.68 -4.96
CA ILE A 1015 -19.48 11.22 -5.02
C ILE A 1015 -19.34 10.62 -3.62
N ASN A 1016 -18.60 11.29 -2.73
CA ASN A 1016 -18.17 10.70 -1.46
C ASN A 1016 -19.12 10.97 -0.28
N HIS A 1017 -20.14 11.84 -0.36
CA HIS A 1017 -21.00 12.09 0.80
C HIS A 1017 -21.75 10.84 1.32
N PHE A 1018 -22.00 10.81 2.63
CA PHE A 1018 -23.02 9.96 3.23
C PHE A 1018 -24.40 10.62 3.00
N ASP A 1019 -25.32 9.94 2.34
CA ASP A 1019 -26.66 10.48 2.06
C ASP A 1019 -27.57 10.32 3.28
N TRP A 1020 -27.79 11.43 4.00
CA TRP A 1020 -28.61 11.43 5.21
C TRP A 1020 -30.10 11.32 4.91
N ALA A 1021 -30.56 11.71 3.71
CA ALA A 1021 -31.95 11.55 3.32
C ALA A 1021 -32.25 10.07 3.03
N ALA A 1022 -31.41 9.40 2.24
CA ALA A 1022 -31.50 7.96 1.96
C ALA A 1022 -31.36 7.12 3.25
N ALA A 1023 -30.52 7.53 4.19
CA ALA A 1023 -30.32 6.81 5.45
C ALA A 1023 -31.44 7.02 6.50
N THR A 1024 -32.22 8.11 6.44
CA THR A 1024 -33.14 8.48 7.55
C THR A 1024 -34.54 9.00 7.19
N ASP A 1025 -34.81 9.44 5.95
CA ASP A 1025 -36.13 9.95 5.55
C ASP A 1025 -37.02 8.81 5.01
N ASN A 1026 -37.73 8.15 5.94
CA ASN A 1026 -38.64 7.04 5.66
C ASN A 1026 -39.72 7.35 4.60
N ASN A 1027 -40.09 8.63 4.44
CA ASN A 1027 -41.17 9.02 3.53
C ASN A 1027 -40.67 9.16 2.09
N LYS A 1028 -39.43 9.61 1.91
CA LYS A 1028 -38.81 9.79 0.58
C LYS A 1028 -38.05 8.56 0.10
N HIS A 1029 -37.40 7.84 1.00
CA HIS A 1029 -36.53 6.72 0.66
C HIS A 1029 -36.90 5.45 1.47
N PRO A 1030 -38.13 4.90 1.30
CA PRO A 1030 -38.61 3.77 2.09
C PRO A 1030 -37.81 2.48 1.86
N ILE A 1031 -37.13 2.31 0.72
CA ILE A 1031 -36.36 1.10 0.40
C ILE A 1031 -35.00 1.09 1.14
N SER A 1032 -34.26 2.20 1.09
CA SER A 1032 -32.98 2.35 1.78
C SER A 1032 -33.16 2.42 3.30
N THR A 1033 -34.16 3.15 3.80
CA THR A 1033 -34.45 3.20 5.24
C THR A 1033 -34.96 1.87 5.80
N LYS A 1034 -35.75 1.09 5.04
CA LYS A 1034 -36.05 -0.31 5.39
C LYS A 1034 -34.79 -1.15 5.50
N THR A 1035 -33.83 -0.96 4.60
CA THR A 1035 -32.55 -1.68 4.59
C THR A 1035 -31.65 -1.28 5.77
N GLN A 1036 -31.66 0.00 6.14
CA GLN A 1036 -30.99 0.55 7.31
C GLN A 1036 -31.57 -0.01 8.61
N ALA A 1037 -32.90 -0.02 8.74
CA ALA A 1037 -33.60 -0.59 9.90
C ALA A 1037 -33.38 -2.11 10.00
N TYR A 1038 -33.36 -2.81 8.87
CA TYR A 1038 -33.03 -4.23 8.79
C TYR A 1038 -31.61 -4.50 9.29
N THR A 1039 -30.63 -3.72 8.84
CA THR A 1039 -29.23 -3.85 9.27
C THR A 1039 -29.05 -3.56 10.76
N ALA A 1040 -29.72 -2.53 11.31
CA ALA A 1040 -29.75 -2.27 12.76
C ALA A 1040 -30.36 -3.45 13.55
N GLY A 1041 -31.41 -4.07 13.01
CA GLY A 1041 -32.04 -5.28 13.55
C GLY A 1041 -31.08 -6.48 13.58
N LEU A 1042 -30.29 -6.67 12.53
CA LEU A 1042 -29.26 -7.72 12.45
C LEU A 1042 -28.10 -7.50 13.41
N ILE A 1043 -27.64 -6.26 13.60
CA ILE A 1043 -26.62 -5.92 14.60
C ILE A 1043 -27.16 -6.20 16.02
N THR A 1044 -28.42 -5.85 16.28
CA THR A 1044 -29.12 -6.16 17.54
C THR A 1044 -29.20 -7.67 17.78
N LEU A 1045 -29.53 -8.46 16.74
CA LEU A 1045 -29.53 -9.92 16.79
C LEU A 1045 -28.13 -10.46 17.11
N ARG A 1046 -27.11 -10.06 16.36
CA ARG A 1046 -25.71 -10.49 16.56
C ARG A 1046 -25.24 -10.25 17.99
N ARG A 1047 -25.56 -9.09 18.59
CA ARG A 1047 -25.14 -8.73 19.95
C ARG A 1047 -25.98 -9.37 21.06
N SER A 1048 -27.10 -10.03 20.74
CA SER A 1048 -28.01 -10.63 21.72
C SER A 1048 -27.61 -12.03 22.21
N THR A 1049 -26.75 -12.72 21.46
CA THR A 1049 -26.33 -14.10 21.70
C THR A 1049 -24.88 -14.32 21.25
N ASP A 1050 -24.18 -15.27 21.86
CA ASP A 1050 -22.84 -15.69 21.43
C ASP A 1050 -22.85 -16.71 20.28
N ALA A 1051 -24.04 -17.18 19.85
CA ALA A 1051 -24.19 -18.15 18.75
C ALA A 1051 -23.47 -17.77 17.45
N PHE A 1052 -23.36 -16.47 17.16
CA PHE A 1052 -22.75 -15.89 15.95
C PHE A 1052 -21.35 -15.31 16.17
N ARG A 1053 -20.80 -15.46 17.38
CA ARG A 1053 -19.57 -14.81 17.85
C ARG A 1053 -18.90 -15.71 18.91
N LYS A 1054 -18.63 -16.95 18.49
CA LYS A 1054 -17.92 -17.99 19.23
C LYS A 1054 -16.42 -17.68 19.30
N LEU A 1055 -15.75 -18.18 20.34
CA LEU A 1055 -14.37 -17.81 20.70
C LEU A 1055 -13.31 -18.62 19.95
N SER A 1056 -13.63 -19.86 19.55
CA SER A 1056 -12.67 -20.84 19.07
C SER A 1056 -13.17 -21.65 17.86
N LYS A 1057 -12.25 -22.14 17.04
CA LYS A 1057 -12.57 -23.05 15.93
C LYS A 1057 -13.21 -24.37 16.40
N ALA A 1058 -12.79 -24.88 17.56
CA ALA A 1058 -13.23 -26.19 18.08
C ALA A 1058 -14.70 -26.23 18.52
N GLU A 1059 -15.23 -25.14 19.12
CA GLU A 1059 -16.66 -25.04 19.42
C GLU A 1059 -17.48 -24.77 18.15
N ILE A 1060 -16.95 -23.96 17.22
CA ILE A 1060 -17.60 -23.67 15.93
C ILE A 1060 -17.82 -24.95 15.12
N ASP A 1061 -16.81 -25.81 15.01
CA ASP A 1061 -16.92 -27.09 14.29
C ASP A 1061 -17.86 -28.10 14.96
N ARG A 1062 -18.15 -27.94 16.26
CA ARG A 1062 -19.10 -28.78 17.02
C ARG A 1062 -20.53 -28.27 16.95
N GLU A 1063 -20.70 -26.96 17.06
CA GLU A 1063 -21.99 -26.32 17.37
C GLU A 1063 -22.59 -25.56 16.19
N VAL A 1064 -21.83 -25.37 15.10
CA VAL A 1064 -22.32 -24.80 13.83
C VAL A 1064 -22.38 -25.90 12.76
N SER A 1065 -23.58 -26.24 12.28
CA SER A 1065 -23.83 -27.36 11.37
C SER A 1065 -24.59 -26.95 10.11
N LEU A 1066 -24.18 -27.45 8.95
CA LEU A 1066 -24.87 -27.24 7.67
C LEU A 1066 -26.20 -28.00 7.65
N ILE A 1067 -27.29 -27.34 7.22
CA ILE A 1067 -28.61 -27.95 6.99
C ILE A 1067 -28.71 -28.38 5.52
N THR A 1068 -28.34 -27.48 4.60
CA THR A 1068 -28.30 -27.74 3.15
C THR A 1068 -27.06 -28.55 2.75
N GLU A 1069 -26.97 -29.78 3.25
CA GLU A 1069 -25.96 -30.75 2.81
C GLU A 1069 -26.25 -31.18 1.34
N VAL A 1070 -25.20 -31.39 0.54
CA VAL A 1070 -25.31 -31.68 -0.89
C VAL A 1070 -26.12 -32.97 -1.11
N GLY A 1071 -27.16 -32.90 -1.93
CA GLY A 1071 -28.07 -34.03 -2.20
C GLY A 1071 -29.28 -34.14 -1.27
N GLN A 1072 -29.41 -33.29 -0.24
CA GLN A 1072 -30.66 -33.15 0.51
C GLN A 1072 -31.66 -32.30 -0.29
N GLY A 1073 -32.88 -32.78 -0.51
CA GLY A 1073 -33.89 -32.04 -1.27
C GLY A 1073 -33.45 -31.71 -2.69
N ASP A 1074 -33.52 -30.43 -3.08
CA ASP A 1074 -33.06 -29.96 -4.40
C ASP A 1074 -31.59 -29.48 -4.43
N ILE A 1075 -30.90 -29.46 -3.28
CA ILE A 1075 -29.60 -28.81 -3.07
C ILE A 1075 -28.48 -29.39 -3.95
N LYS A 1076 -27.73 -28.50 -4.60
CA LYS A 1076 -26.56 -28.82 -5.44
C LYS A 1076 -25.24 -28.48 -4.74
N GLU A 1077 -24.13 -28.99 -5.28
CA GLU A 1077 -22.78 -28.69 -4.77
C GLU A 1077 -22.46 -27.20 -4.89
N LYS A 1078 -22.80 -26.61 -6.05
CA LYS A 1078 -22.85 -25.17 -6.27
C LYS A 1078 -24.29 -24.72 -6.40
N ASP A 1079 -24.73 -23.80 -5.53
CA ASP A 1079 -26.12 -23.34 -5.47
C ASP A 1079 -26.20 -21.86 -5.02
N LEU A 1080 -27.41 -21.31 -4.98
CA LEU A 1080 -27.76 -19.96 -4.52
C LEU A 1080 -28.59 -19.99 -3.23
N VAL A 1081 -28.76 -21.16 -2.62
CA VAL A 1081 -29.47 -21.33 -1.34
C VAL A 1081 -28.57 -22.04 -0.34
N ILE A 1082 -28.53 -21.53 0.89
CA ILE A 1082 -27.81 -22.15 2.00
C ILE A 1082 -28.62 -22.03 3.29
N ALA A 1083 -28.58 -23.05 4.13
CA ALA A 1083 -29.07 -22.95 5.49
C ALA A 1083 -28.14 -23.67 6.47
N TYR A 1084 -27.99 -23.11 7.67
CA TYR A 1084 -27.16 -23.66 8.73
C TYR A 1084 -27.77 -23.38 10.11
N GLN A 1085 -27.37 -24.19 11.08
CA GLN A 1085 -27.75 -24.06 12.49
C GLN A 1085 -26.53 -23.67 13.32
N THR A 1086 -26.73 -22.86 14.36
CA THR A 1086 -25.78 -22.61 15.45
C THR A 1086 -26.49 -22.74 16.80
N ILE A 1087 -25.76 -23.15 17.84
CA ILE A 1087 -26.28 -23.28 19.22
C ILE A 1087 -25.48 -22.33 20.13
N ASP A 1088 -26.17 -21.56 20.96
CA ASP A 1088 -25.54 -20.61 21.88
C ASP A 1088 -25.11 -21.24 23.22
N SER A 1089 -24.33 -20.52 24.01
CA SER A 1089 -23.82 -21.01 25.32
C SER A 1089 -24.92 -21.34 26.34
N LYS A 1090 -26.16 -20.89 26.10
CA LYS A 1090 -27.33 -21.21 26.91
C LYS A 1090 -28.09 -22.42 26.36
N GLY A 1091 -27.78 -22.91 25.16
CA GLY A 1091 -28.52 -23.98 24.49
C GLY A 1091 -29.77 -23.50 23.75
N ASP A 1092 -29.90 -22.20 23.48
CA ASP A 1092 -30.87 -21.72 22.49
C ASP A 1092 -30.32 -22.02 21.09
N ILE A 1093 -31.19 -22.50 20.20
CA ILE A 1093 -30.84 -22.89 18.83
C ILE A 1093 -31.24 -21.76 17.88
N TYR A 1094 -30.34 -21.37 16.98
CA TYR A 1094 -30.61 -20.43 15.90
C TYR A 1094 -30.35 -21.12 14.57
N ALA A 1095 -31.26 -20.96 13.60
CA ALA A 1095 -31.07 -21.42 12.24
C ALA A 1095 -31.24 -20.27 11.27
N VAL A 1096 -30.28 -20.13 10.36
CA VAL A 1096 -30.21 -19.08 9.34
C VAL A 1096 -30.43 -19.75 7.99
N PHE A 1097 -31.36 -19.22 7.21
CA PHE A 1097 -31.68 -19.66 5.86
C PHE A 1097 -31.54 -18.48 4.92
N VAL A 1098 -30.86 -18.64 3.79
CA VAL A 1098 -30.67 -17.60 2.78
C VAL A 1098 -30.99 -18.20 1.41
N ASN A 1099 -32.06 -17.72 0.78
CA ASN A 1099 -32.38 -18.00 -0.61
C ASN A 1099 -32.01 -16.79 -1.48
N ALA A 1100 -30.84 -16.83 -2.12
CA ALA A 1100 -30.40 -15.82 -3.10
C ALA A 1100 -30.81 -16.18 -4.55
N ASP A 1101 -31.57 -17.26 -4.74
CA ASP A 1101 -32.15 -17.62 -6.03
C ASP A 1101 -33.28 -16.65 -6.41
N SER A 1102 -33.52 -16.56 -7.72
CA SER A 1102 -34.58 -15.77 -8.37
C SER A 1102 -35.98 -16.41 -8.28
N LYS A 1103 -36.07 -17.63 -7.73
CA LYS A 1103 -37.30 -18.39 -7.50
C LYS A 1103 -37.41 -18.84 -6.04
N ALA A 1104 -38.60 -19.23 -5.61
CA ALA A 1104 -38.78 -19.86 -4.31
C ALA A 1104 -38.04 -21.20 -4.23
N ARG A 1105 -37.49 -21.54 -3.07
CA ARG A 1105 -36.73 -22.78 -2.82
C ARG A 1105 -37.26 -23.49 -1.58
N ASN A 1106 -37.39 -24.81 -1.65
CA ASN A 1106 -37.77 -25.65 -0.52
C ASN A 1106 -36.50 -26.22 0.14
N VAL A 1107 -36.28 -25.88 1.40
CA VAL A 1107 -35.17 -26.39 2.21
C VAL A 1107 -35.67 -27.52 3.09
N LEU A 1108 -35.23 -28.75 2.78
CA LEU A 1108 -35.53 -29.94 3.56
C LEU A 1108 -34.84 -29.90 4.93
N LEU A 1109 -35.61 -30.11 6.00
CA LEU A 1109 -35.07 -30.25 7.36
C LEU A 1109 -34.87 -31.72 7.76
N GLY A 1110 -35.82 -32.57 7.35
CA GLY A 1110 -35.90 -33.97 7.76
C GLY A 1110 -35.93 -34.16 9.29
N GLU A 1111 -35.75 -35.40 9.72
CA GLU A 1111 -35.81 -35.75 11.15
C GLU A 1111 -34.72 -35.08 12.00
N LYS A 1112 -33.57 -34.74 11.40
CA LYS A 1112 -32.41 -34.10 12.06
C LYS A 1112 -32.68 -32.66 12.50
N TYR A 1113 -33.46 -31.90 11.71
CA TYR A 1113 -33.70 -30.47 11.96
C TYR A 1113 -35.18 -30.07 12.15
N LYS A 1114 -36.12 -31.03 12.18
CA LYS A 1114 -37.56 -30.78 12.37
C LYS A 1114 -37.95 -29.95 13.61
N HIS A 1115 -37.09 -29.87 14.63
CA HIS A 1115 -37.34 -29.02 15.81
C HIS A 1115 -37.44 -27.53 15.45
N LEU A 1116 -36.82 -27.10 14.34
CA LEU A 1116 -36.89 -25.73 13.85
C LEU A 1116 -38.31 -25.32 13.43
N LEU A 1117 -39.19 -26.28 13.06
CA LEU A 1117 -40.61 -26.01 12.77
C LEU A 1117 -41.41 -25.52 14.00
N LYS A 1118 -40.86 -25.66 15.21
CA LYS A 1118 -41.43 -25.14 16.47
C LYS A 1118 -40.82 -23.80 16.88
N GLY A 1119 -39.89 -23.26 16.10
CA GLY A 1119 -39.18 -22.04 16.39
C GLY A 1119 -39.98 -20.77 16.08
N GLN A 1120 -39.47 -19.66 16.59
CA GLN A 1120 -39.97 -18.31 16.34
C GLN A 1120 -39.14 -17.68 15.23
N VAL A 1121 -39.78 -17.22 14.16
CA VAL A 1121 -39.12 -16.38 13.16
C VAL A 1121 -38.81 -15.02 13.78
N ILE A 1122 -37.56 -14.59 13.71
CA ILE A 1122 -37.06 -13.32 14.29
C ILE A 1122 -36.41 -12.41 13.23
N VAL A 1123 -36.16 -12.95 12.04
CA VAL A 1123 -35.77 -12.22 10.82
C VAL A 1123 -36.54 -12.83 9.66
N ASP A 1124 -37.13 -11.99 8.80
CA ASP A 1124 -37.86 -12.41 7.62
C ASP A 1124 -37.55 -11.52 6.39
N ALA A 1125 -38.38 -11.54 5.34
CA ALA A 1125 -38.20 -10.71 4.15
C ALA A 1125 -38.27 -9.19 4.40
N ASP A 1126 -38.93 -8.76 5.48
CA ASP A 1126 -39.27 -7.35 5.72
C ASP A 1126 -38.48 -6.73 6.87
N GLN A 1127 -38.20 -7.49 7.93
CA GLN A 1127 -37.62 -6.97 9.17
C GLN A 1127 -36.68 -7.97 9.86
N ALA A 1128 -35.78 -7.44 10.70
CA ALA A 1128 -34.82 -8.23 11.48
C ALA A 1128 -34.80 -7.80 12.95
N GLY A 1129 -34.45 -8.73 13.85
CA GLY A 1129 -34.26 -8.43 15.27
C GLY A 1129 -34.23 -9.68 16.16
N ILE A 1130 -34.70 -9.51 17.39
CA ILE A 1130 -34.72 -10.55 18.44
C ILE A 1130 -36.13 -10.92 18.91
N LYS A 1131 -37.16 -10.23 18.42
CA LYS A 1131 -38.56 -10.43 18.82
C LYS A 1131 -39.24 -11.35 17.79
N PRO A 1132 -40.12 -12.27 18.22
CA PRO A 1132 -40.92 -13.08 17.31
C PRO A 1132 -41.75 -12.20 16.38
N ILE A 1133 -41.69 -12.47 15.08
CA ILE A 1133 -42.53 -11.86 14.06
C ILE A 1133 -43.86 -12.62 14.05
N SER A 1134 -44.97 -11.92 14.36
CA SER A 1134 -46.28 -12.56 14.53
C SER A 1134 -46.90 -13.08 13.23
N THR A 1135 -46.45 -12.57 12.09
CA THR A 1135 -46.93 -12.99 10.76
C THR A 1135 -45.77 -12.90 9.76
N PRO A 1136 -44.83 -13.86 9.79
CA PRO A 1136 -43.62 -13.81 8.97
C PRO A 1136 -43.92 -13.73 7.47
N ARG A 1137 -43.04 -13.05 6.72
CA ARG A 1137 -43.10 -12.89 5.26
C ARG A 1137 -41.97 -13.62 4.55
N GLY A 1138 -42.29 -14.17 3.38
CA GLY A 1138 -41.34 -14.90 2.54
C GLY A 1138 -40.96 -16.30 3.05
N VAL A 1139 -41.75 -16.88 3.97
CA VAL A 1139 -41.54 -18.24 4.48
C VAL A 1139 -42.87 -18.95 4.75
N HIS A 1140 -42.95 -20.22 4.32
CA HIS A 1140 -44.02 -21.15 4.63
C HIS A 1140 -43.46 -22.41 5.30
N PHE A 1141 -44.11 -22.84 6.38
CA PHE A 1141 -43.73 -24.01 7.17
C PHE A 1141 -44.47 -25.23 6.64
N GLU A 1142 -43.72 -26.18 6.07
CA GLU A 1142 -44.26 -27.44 5.57
C GLU A 1142 -44.07 -28.56 6.61
N LYS A 1143 -44.44 -29.80 6.25
CA LYS A 1143 -44.40 -30.96 7.17
C LYS A 1143 -43.02 -31.24 7.77
N ASP A 1144 -41.96 -31.13 6.95
CA ASP A 1144 -40.56 -31.47 7.27
C ASP A 1144 -39.55 -30.58 6.51
N SER A 1145 -40.01 -29.44 5.99
CA SER A 1145 -39.24 -28.50 5.18
C SER A 1145 -39.76 -27.06 5.34
N LEU A 1146 -38.99 -26.09 4.86
CA LEU A 1146 -39.42 -24.69 4.71
C LEU A 1146 -39.43 -24.32 3.23
N LEU A 1147 -40.53 -23.74 2.75
CA LEU A 1147 -40.54 -23.04 1.47
C LEU A 1147 -40.18 -21.57 1.72
N ILE A 1148 -39.15 -21.08 1.04
CA ILE A 1148 -38.62 -19.71 1.21
C ILE A 1148 -38.74 -18.98 -0.13
N ASP A 1149 -39.28 -17.77 -0.10
CA ASP A 1149 -39.47 -16.91 -1.26
C ASP A 1149 -38.13 -16.54 -1.95
N PRO A 1150 -38.16 -16.12 -3.23
CA PRO A 1150 -36.95 -15.62 -3.89
C PRO A 1150 -36.35 -14.43 -3.16
N LEU A 1151 -35.02 -14.34 -3.18
CA LEU A 1151 -34.23 -13.24 -2.61
C LEU A 1151 -34.60 -12.91 -1.15
N THR A 1152 -34.78 -13.95 -0.33
CA THR A 1152 -35.25 -13.86 1.06
C THR A 1152 -34.31 -14.57 2.02
N ALA A 1153 -34.08 -13.95 3.19
CA ALA A 1153 -33.37 -14.57 4.30
C ALA A 1153 -34.29 -14.66 5.52
N ILE A 1154 -34.20 -15.80 6.23
CA ILE A 1154 -35.02 -16.12 7.40
C ILE A 1154 -34.07 -16.51 8.55
N VAL A 1155 -34.34 -16.01 9.76
CA VAL A 1155 -33.69 -16.54 10.98
C VAL A 1155 -34.75 -17.01 11.96
N ILE A 1156 -34.58 -18.25 12.42
CA ILE A 1156 -35.47 -18.93 13.37
C ILE A 1156 -34.72 -19.17 14.68
N LYS A 1157 -35.38 -18.85 15.80
CA LYS A 1157 -34.91 -19.18 17.15
C LYS A 1157 -35.79 -20.26 17.78
N VAL A 1158 -35.18 -21.31 18.34
CA VAL A 1158 -35.84 -22.26 19.25
C VAL A 1158 -35.25 -22.08 20.64
N GLY A 1159 -36.08 -21.65 21.60
CA GLY A 1159 -35.68 -21.57 23.01
C GLY A 1159 -35.51 -22.96 23.62
N LYS A 1160 -34.50 -23.13 24.49
CA LYS A 1160 -34.09 -24.38 25.16
C LYS A 1160 -34.98 -25.63 24.94
N VAL A 1161 -34.44 -26.59 24.18
CA VAL A 1161 -34.78 -28.00 24.33
C VAL A 1161 -34.08 -28.52 25.60
N ALA A 1162 -34.77 -29.33 26.42
CA ALA A 1162 -34.14 -29.95 27.59
C ALA A 1162 -33.00 -30.90 27.14
N PRO A 1163 -31.86 -30.96 27.87
CA PRO A 1163 -30.75 -31.80 27.46
C PRO A 1163 -31.15 -33.27 27.46
N SER A 1164 -30.97 -33.94 26.32
CA SER A 1164 -31.05 -35.40 26.24
C SER A 1164 -29.92 -36.01 27.10
N PRO A 1165 -30.12 -37.18 27.75
CA PRO A 1165 -29.06 -37.83 28.52
C PRO A 1165 -27.83 -38.09 27.64
N LYS A 1166 -26.63 -37.92 28.21
CA LYS A 1166 -25.39 -38.34 27.56
C LYS A 1166 -25.41 -39.86 27.38
N GLU A 1167 -25.30 -40.34 26.15
CA GLU A 1167 -24.83 -41.71 25.92
C GLU A 1167 -23.32 -41.73 26.14
N ASP A 1168 -22.89 -42.47 27.17
CA ASP A 1168 -21.47 -42.76 27.40
C ASP A 1168 -20.99 -43.76 26.34
N LEU A 1169 -20.23 -43.27 25.35
CA LEU A 1169 -19.47 -44.11 24.43
C LEU A 1169 -18.23 -44.68 25.16
N GLN A 1170 -18.42 -45.73 25.95
CA GLN A 1170 -17.32 -46.58 26.40
C GLN A 1170 -16.83 -47.48 25.25
N ALA A 1171 -15.51 -47.61 25.13
CA ALA A 1171 -14.86 -48.37 24.07
C ALA A 1171 -14.95 -49.89 24.31
N ASP A 1172 -15.15 -50.64 23.22
CA ASP A 1172 -15.20 -52.11 23.21
C ASP A 1172 -13.86 -52.75 23.63
N TYR A 1173 -13.92 -53.65 24.62
CA TYR A 1173 -13.00 -54.78 24.77
C TYR A 1173 -13.78 -56.04 25.18
N PRO A 1174 -13.39 -57.25 24.73
CA PRO A 1174 -14.35 -58.34 24.59
C PRO A 1174 -14.52 -59.25 25.83
N LYS A 1175 -15.80 -59.54 26.11
CA LYS A 1175 -16.35 -60.79 26.68
C LYS A 1175 -15.76 -61.34 28.00
N THR A 1176 -16.61 -61.39 29.02
CA THR A 1176 -16.77 -62.61 29.84
C THR A 1176 -18.21 -62.73 30.32
N GLN A 1177 -18.64 -63.95 30.69
CA GLN A 1177 -20.05 -64.30 30.86
C GLN A 1177 -20.59 -64.01 32.28
N SER A 1178 -21.87 -63.65 32.39
CA SER A 1178 -22.94 -64.52 32.93
C SER A 1178 -23.94 -63.89 33.92
N PHE A 1179 -25.15 -64.49 33.87
CA PHE A 1179 -26.26 -64.50 34.82
C PHE A 1179 -27.19 -63.29 35.05
N LYS A 1180 -28.46 -63.67 35.15
CA LYS A 1180 -29.67 -62.88 35.41
C LYS A 1180 -29.84 -62.72 36.93
N GLU A 1181 -30.55 -61.68 37.40
CA GLU A 1181 -31.98 -61.82 37.77
C GLU A 1181 -32.65 -60.51 38.19
N SER A 1182 -33.99 -60.53 38.20
CA SER A 1182 -34.89 -59.40 38.38
C SER A 1182 -35.21 -59.11 39.86
N LYS A 1183 -35.58 -57.85 40.19
CA LYS A 1183 -36.92 -57.48 40.72
C LYS A 1183 -37.09 -55.99 41.09
N THR A 1184 -37.93 -55.32 40.30
CA THR A 1184 -39.21 -54.61 40.65
C THR A 1184 -39.42 -53.81 41.96
N VAL A 1185 -40.31 -52.80 41.84
CA VAL A 1185 -41.12 -52.09 42.88
C VAL A 1185 -40.42 -50.85 43.49
N GLU A 1186 -40.79 -49.61 43.12
CA GLU A 1186 -41.97 -48.79 43.54
C GLU A 1186 -41.86 -48.23 44.98
N LYS A 1187 -42.35 -47.03 45.39
CA LYS A 1187 -42.93 -45.84 44.72
C LYS A 1187 -43.18 -44.74 45.79
N VAL A 1188 -43.49 -43.52 45.33
CA VAL A 1188 -44.40 -42.49 45.92
C VAL A 1188 -43.79 -41.19 46.50
N ASN A 1189 -43.89 -40.14 45.67
CA ASN A 1189 -44.36 -38.76 45.91
C ASN A 1189 -44.51 -38.18 47.34
N ARG A 1190 -44.22 -36.87 47.46
CA ARG A 1190 -45.21 -35.86 47.89
C ARG A 1190 -44.98 -34.49 47.22
N ILE A 1191 -46.03 -33.66 47.21
CA ILE A 1191 -46.24 -32.50 46.31
C ILE A 1191 -46.61 -31.24 47.11
N ALA A 1192 -46.07 -30.06 46.74
CA ALA A 1192 -46.72 -28.72 46.69
C ALA A 1192 -45.63 -27.64 46.43
N ASN A 1193 -45.69 -26.71 45.46
CA ASN A 1193 -46.62 -25.57 45.23
C ASN A 1193 -46.68 -24.58 46.41
N LYS A 1194 -46.64 -23.24 46.26
CA LYS A 1194 -46.75 -22.35 45.08
C LYS A 1194 -46.30 -20.89 45.43
N THR A 1195 -45.91 -20.08 44.42
CA THR A 1195 -46.10 -18.61 44.17
C THR A 1195 -46.48 -17.62 45.32
N SER A 1196 -46.20 -16.30 45.34
CA SER A 1196 -45.41 -15.29 44.55
C SER A 1196 -45.65 -13.87 45.16
N ILE A 1197 -45.00 -12.81 44.62
CA ILE A 1197 -45.37 -11.36 44.64
C ILE A 1197 -44.58 -10.42 45.62
N THR A 1198 -44.19 -9.26 45.07
CA THR A 1198 -43.38 -8.09 45.51
C THR A 1198 -44.24 -6.96 46.19
N PRO A 1199 -43.82 -5.67 46.46
CA PRO A 1199 -42.51 -4.96 46.45
C PRO A 1199 -42.25 -3.96 47.65
N VAL A 1200 -41.21 -3.09 47.52
CA VAL A 1200 -41.03 -1.70 48.06
C VAL A 1200 -40.10 -1.43 49.29
N VAL A 1201 -38.93 -0.84 48.96
CA VAL A 1201 -38.13 0.28 49.59
C VAL A 1201 -38.13 0.56 51.11
N SER A 1202 -36.92 0.70 51.69
CA SER A 1202 -36.62 1.64 52.80
C SER A 1202 -35.18 2.20 52.74
N LYS A 1203 -34.87 3.30 53.46
CA LYS A 1203 -33.61 4.08 53.41
C LYS A 1203 -32.73 3.93 54.68
N LYS A 1204 -31.40 4.07 54.52
CA LYS A 1204 -30.36 4.72 55.38
C LYS A 1204 -28.99 4.06 55.11
N ALA A 1205 -27.80 4.61 55.36
CA ALA A 1205 -27.18 5.95 55.42
C ALA A 1205 -25.77 5.75 56.04
N ASP A 1206 -24.74 6.38 55.47
CA ASP A 1206 -23.45 6.83 56.04
C ASP A 1206 -22.28 5.85 56.43
N SER A 1207 -21.22 5.93 55.59
CA SER A 1207 -19.76 6.11 55.87
C SER A 1207 -18.98 5.31 56.94
N TYR A 1208 -17.84 4.68 56.55
CA TYR A 1208 -16.47 5.26 56.64
C TYR A 1208 -15.32 4.29 56.24
N LEU A 1209 -14.39 4.79 55.39
CA LEU A 1209 -12.92 4.58 55.26
C LEU A 1209 -12.17 3.21 55.22
N THR A 1210 -11.22 3.18 54.25
CA THR A 1210 -9.89 2.51 54.18
C THR A 1210 -9.73 0.99 54.28
N ASN A 1211 -9.22 0.36 53.21
CA ASN A 1211 -7.78 0.04 53.10
C ASN A 1211 -7.34 -0.45 51.70
N GLU A 1212 -6.03 -0.40 51.45
CA GLU A 1212 -5.36 -0.73 50.19
C GLU A 1212 -5.31 -2.24 49.88
N ALA A 1213 -5.21 -2.60 48.60
CA ALA A 1213 -4.78 -3.94 48.17
C ALA A 1213 -3.94 -3.84 46.89
N ASN A 1214 -2.67 -4.23 46.98
CA ASN A 1214 -1.70 -4.15 45.89
C ASN A 1214 -1.60 -5.46 45.07
N LEU A 1215 -1.10 -5.30 43.84
CA LEU A 1215 -0.89 -6.32 42.80
C LEU A 1215 -0.02 -7.53 43.24
N PRO A 1216 -0.26 -8.74 42.72
CA PRO A 1216 0.73 -9.80 42.69
C PRO A 1216 1.65 -9.67 41.46
N LYS A 1217 2.97 -9.66 41.67
CA LYS A 1217 3.97 -9.84 40.60
C LYS A 1217 4.36 -11.31 40.44
N THR A 1218 4.60 -11.71 39.20
CA THR A 1218 5.19 -13.00 38.81
C THR A 1218 6.57 -13.19 39.42
N GLY A 1219 6.81 -14.33 40.05
CA GLY A 1219 8.13 -14.73 40.54
C GLY A 1219 8.81 -15.72 39.61
N ASP A 1220 10.09 -15.47 39.32
CA ASP A 1220 11.00 -16.45 38.74
C ASP A 1220 12.26 -16.47 39.62
N LYS A 1221 12.52 -17.60 40.29
CA LYS A 1221 13.77 -17.86 41.01
C LYS A 1221 14.05 -19.36 41.08
N SER A 1222 15.25 -19.71 40.65
CA SER A 1222 15.87 -21.02 40.87
C SER A 1222 16.26 -21.22 42.34
N SER A 1223 16.37 -22.49 42.74
CA SER A 1223 17.05 -22.88 43.97
C SER A 1223 17.99 -24.07 43.71
N LYS A 1224 19.21 -24.00 44.26
CA LYS A 1224 20.10 -25.14 44.46
C LYS A 1224 20.41 -25.24 45.96
N ILE A 1225 20.51 -26.46 46.49
CA ILE A 1225 21.60 -27.00 47.33
C ILE A 1225 21.08 -28.21 48.13
N LEU A 1226 21.72 -29.36 47.90
CA LEU A 1226 22.14 -30.43 48.84
C LEU A 1226 22.97 -31.39 47.94
N SER A 1227 24.31 -31.46 48.02
CA SER A 1227 25.10 -32.36 48.91
C SER A 1227 24.82 -33.86 48.69
N VAL A 1228 25.76 -34.82 48.60
CA VAL A 1228 27.24 -34.85 48.68
C VAL A 1228 27.73 -36.29 48.30
N VAL A 1229 29.02 -36.52 47.98
CA VAL A 1229 29.65 -37.84 47.55
C VAL A 1229 29.23 -38.33 46.14
N GLY A 1230 30.04 -38.97 45.27
CA GLY A 1230 31.48 -39.32 45.25
C GLY A 1230 31.73 -40.67 44.54
N ILE A 1231 32.99 -40.97 44.13
CA ILE A 1231 33.49 -42.25 43.55
C ILE A 1231 33.04 -42.47 42.07
N SER A 1232 33.88 -42.41 41.01
CA SER A 1232 35.06 -43.26 40.61
C SER A 1232 34.67 -44.69 40.17
N ILE A 1233 35.28 -45.40 39.21
CA ILE A 1233 36.19 -45.14 38.07
C ILE A 1233 36.23 -46.46 37.21
N LEU A 1234 36.53 -46.38 35.90
CA LEU A 1234 36.98 -47.48 34.98
C LEU A 1234 36.25 -48.85 34.92
N ALA A 1235 36.00 -49.31 33.68
CA ALA A 1235 36.73 -50.46 33.10
C ALA A 1235 36.66 -50.43 31.56
N SER A 1236 37.67 -50.99 30.89
CA SER A 1236 37.97 -50.78 29.46
C SER A 1236 37.95 -52.05 28.59
N LEU A 1237 37.80 -51.82 27.29
CA LEU A 1237 37.86 -52.75 26.14
C LEU A 1237 38.67 -54.06 26.28
N LEU A 1238 38.08 -55.13 25.72
CA LEU A 1238 38.69 -56.31 25.07
C LEU A 1238 37.69 -56.85 24.00
N ALA A 1239 38.01 -57.72 23.02
CA ALA A 1239 39.15 -57.85 22.09
C ALA A 1239 38.93 -59.11 21.21
N LEU A 1240 39.05 -59.00 19.87
CA LEU A 1240 39.23 -60.12 18.89
C LEU A 1240 38.13 -61.22 18.79
N VAL A 1241 38.04 -62.13 17.79
CA VAL A 1241 38.27 -62.20 16.32
C VAL A 1241 37.60 -63.50 15.81
N GLY A 1242 37.06 -63.58 14.58
CA GLY A 1242 36.72 -64.87 13.95
C GLY A 1242 35.87 -64.78 12.66
N LEU A 1243 36.36 -65.35 11.53
CA LEU A 1243 35.68 -65.39 10.21
C LEU A 1243 35.14 -66.79 9.85
N SER A 1244 34.06 -66.87 9.05
CA SER A 1244 33.98 -67.79 7.89
C SER A 1244 32.84 -67.54 6.86
N LEU A 1245 33.20 -67.00 5.69
CA LEU A 1245 32.85 -67.37 4.29
C LEU A 1245 31.44 -67.81 3.78
N LYS A 1246 30.99 -67.08 2.73
CA LYS A 1246 30.27 -67.51 1.47
C LYS A 1246 28.80 -68.03 1.60
N ARG A 1247 27.84 -67.77 0.69
CA ARG A 1247 27.74 -67.15 -0.67
C ARG A 1247 26.23 -66.76 -0.89
N ASN A 1248 25.71 -66.09 -1.94
CA ASN A 1248 26.16 -65.71 -3.29
C ASN A 1248 25.32 -64.50 -3.87
N ARG A 1249 25.64 -64.07 -5.10
CA ARG A 1249 24.84 -63.40 -6.19
C ARG A 1249 23.33 -63.09 -6.00
N HIS A 1250 22.72 -62.05 -6.60
CA HIS A 1250 23.13 -61.01 -7.57
C HIS A 1250 22.07 -59.86 -7.59
N LEU A 1251 22.46 -58.66 -8.09
CA LEU A 1251 21.70 -57.66 -8.89
C LEU A 1251 20.17 -57.50 -8.68
N LYS A 1252 19.62 -56.28 -8.61
CA LYS A 1252 20.05 -55.04 -9.26
C LYS A 1252 19.52 -53.80 -8.53
#